data_AF-A0A136KZS9-F1
#
_entry.id   AF-A0A136KZS9-F1
#
_cell.length_a   1.000
_cell.length_b   1.000
_cell.length_c   1.000
_cell.angle_alpha   90.00
_cell.angle_beta   90.00
_cell.angle_gamma   90.00
#
_symmetry.space_group_name_H-M   'P 1'
#
loop_
_entity.id
_entity.type
_entity.pdbx_description
1 polymer ?
#
loop_
_entity_poly.entity_id
_entity_poly.type
_entity_poly.pdbx_seq_one_letter_code
_entity_poly.pdbx_strand_id
1 'polypeptide(L)'
;MATTAQKRPPSRWQEIRSSTRYQKTVRSIISYTILCIGAAFVLFPMLWMISSSMKPSWQIFTSPPIWIPQEWESVTAGNTNRQILLYRVQRDGETENVIQIGSRRYTTAIDAARLTDLQSVPSDQLGTATSTVIDGITFNVRSWTTDGQTQDVVALARGEGDNLLVAPVSVLQTAALRMPLDEVNSGGRVTLEIDGAEFRGREIETEDGTLSVIPIGPETDLVVVGPPESVANARLVPAELVSSAGTAVIGETELPLSIVEGSDEEYIVLATDSWQPIINEDELDAYAFVADRAALGERSQRDVNGVSVQVTQYTPEGGTPQTVVILVSGTQNSLVIPVDDAATLRLAQYADMTTTRGDTMDRIPYRVQDGYSEGDVTSSVALIGDPRNMALIVPADAVNDAFDVAPANLERALHTEFTFDSYREALTTKVGGTYFPTFFRNSFVLVILNTIGHVISCIVVAYAFARLRAPGKNFLFLVLLGTMMLPFPVTLVPMYEIFRDLNMVNTLWPLFIRSFFGNAFLIFMMRQFFSSIPKELEEAARIDGASTLRIIWNVFVPLSKPAIATVIIFTFWWTWNSFLEPLIYLSSPDMFPVSLGLNFFQDQYGTSIYFDRLIAASVLSMLPMLILFFFAQRYFIDGIQMTGMK
;
A
#
# COMPACT_ATOMS: atom_id res chain seq x y z
N MET A 1 -91.17 19.33 42.84
CA MET A 1 -90.05 20.28 42.80
C MET A 1 -88.84 19.54 42.25
N ALA A 2 -88.50 19.78 40.98
CA ALA A 2 -87.31 19.24 40.34
C ALA A 2 -86.21 20.30 40.41
N THR A 3 -85.03 19.93 40.92
CA THR A 3 -83.84 20.79 40.89
C THR A 3 -82.74 20.03 40.17
N THR A 4 -82.47 20.49 38.96
CA THR A 4 -81.55 19.94 37.97
C THR A 4 -80.10 20.20 38.41
N ALA A 5 -79.34 19.16 38.74
CA ALA A 5 -77.91 19.28 39.03
C ALA A 5 -77.11 19.29 37.73
N GLN A 6 -76.59 20.46 37.37
CA GLN A 6 -75.80 20.74 36.18
C GLN A 6 -74.38 20.15 36.34
N LYS A 7 -74.02 19.18 35.49
CA LYS A 7 -72.65 18.64 35.39
C LYS A 7 -71.69 19.75 34.91
N ARG A 8 -70.68 20.07 35.72
CA ARG A 8 -69.55 20.94 35.31
C ARG A 8 -68.76 20.25 34.19
N PRO A 9 -68.32 20.98 33.14
CA PRO A 9 -67.44 20.41 32.13
C PRO A 9 -66.06 20.10 32.74
N PRO A 10 -65.35 19.06 32.26
CA PRO A 10 -64.02 18.73 32.74
C PRO A 10 -63.06 19.91 32.50
N SER A 11 -62.20 20.17 33.48
CA SER A 11 -61.26 21.28 33.44
C SER A 11 -60.17 21.04 32.38
N ARG A 12 -59.75 22.12 31.73
CA ARG A 12 -58.72 22.23 30.67
C ARG A 12 -57.31 21.72 31.04
N TRP A 13 -57.17 21.06 32.17
CA TRP A 13 -55.90 20.56 32.73
C TRP A 13 -55.63 19.09 32.41
N GLN A 14 -56.49 18.42 31.64
CA GLN A 14 -56.29 17.03 31.20
C GLN A 14 -55.50 16.90 29.88
N GLU A 15 -55.10 17.99 29.22
CA GLU A 15 -54.36 17.96 27.94
C GLU A 15 -52.82 18.06 28.06
N ILE A 16 -52.24 18.20 29.26
CA ILE A 16 -50.78 18.20 29.45
C ILE A 16 -50.29 16.82 29.89
N ARG A 17 -50.59 15.79 29.08
CA ARG A 17 -49.96 14.45 29.19
C ARG A 17 -49.15 14.05 27.96
N SER A 18 -49.02 14.95 26.97
CA SER A 18 -48.21 14.75 25.77
C SER A 18 -46.73 15.13 25.94
N SER A 19 -46.39 15.92 26.98
CA SER A 19 -45.02 16.42 27.19
C SER A 19 -44.03 15.34 27.62
N THR A 20 -44.46 14.32 28.37
CA THR A 20 -43.57 13.24 28.86
C THR A 20 -43.20 12.23 27.77
N ARG A 21 -44.07 12.00 26.78
CA ARG A 21 -43.76 11.10 25.66
C ARG A 21 -42.86 11.78 24.64
N TYR A 22 -43.12 13.05 24.33
CA TYR A 22 -42.27 13.86 23.46
C TYR A 22 -40.85 14.04 24.04
N GLN A 23 -40.73 14.36 25.33
CA GLN A 23 -39.42 14.47 26.00
C GLN A 23 -38.65 13.14 26.02
N LYS A 24 -39.34 12.00 26.17
CA LYS A 24 -38.70 10.68 26.06
C LYS A 24 -38.21 10.39 24.64
N THR A 25 -39.01 10.69 23.62
CA THR A 25 -38.61 10.48 22.22
C THR A 25 -37.43 11.39 21.84
N VAL A 26 -37.49 12.67 22.18
CA VAL A 26 -36.40 13.63 21.91
C VAL A 26 -35.11 13.20 22.63
N ARG A 27 -35.20 12.79 23.90
CA ARG A 27 -34.04 12.27 24.64
C ARG A 27 -33.48 11.01 24.00
N SER A 28 -34.32 10.07 23.56
CA SER A 28 -33.87 8.86 22.86
C SER A 28 -33.19 9.19 21.53
N ILE A 29 -33.74 10.12 20.74
CA ILE A 29 -33.12 10.57 19.49
C ILE A 29 -31.74 11.16 19.77
N ILE A 30 -31.64 12.09 20.74
CA ILE A 30 -30.34 12.69 21.12
C ILE A 30 -29.35 11.61 21.56
N SER A 31 -29.76 10.69 22.45
CA SER A 31 -28.91 9.60 22.92
C SER A 31 -28.44 8.71 21.78
N TYR A 32 -29.33 8.31 20.86
CA TYR A 32 -28.96 7.47 19.71
C TYR A 32 -28.07 8.21 18.73
N THR A 33 -28.30 9.50 18.47
CA THR A 33 -27.41 10.30 17.64
C THR A 33 -26.00 10.37 18.24
N ILE A 34 -25.89 10.64 19.55
CA ILE A 34 -24.59 10.66 20.24
C ILE A 34 -23.92 9.28 20.18
N LEU A 35 -24.68 8.20 20.41
CA LEU A 35 -24.16 6.84 20.32
C LEU A 35 -23.69 6.49 18.91
N CYS A 36 -24.44 6.88 17.86
CA CYS A 36 -24.06 6.66 16.47
C CYS A 36 -22.80 7.46 16.08
N ILE A 37 -22.69 8.71 16.52
CA ILE A 37 -21.48 9.52 16.29
C ILE A 37 -20.28 8.90 17.01
N GLY A 38 -20.46 8.51 18.28
CA GLY A 38 -19.42 7.82 19.04
C GLY A 38 -19.00 6.50 18.40
N ALA A 39 -19.96 5.70 17.91
CA ALA A 39 -19.69 4.47 17.19
C ALA A 39 -18.93 4.72 15.88
N ALA A 40 -19.35 5.72 15.09
CA ALA A 40 -18.66 6.09 13.86
C ALA A 40 -17.21 6.51 14.12
N PHE A 41 -16.96 7.30 15.17
CA PHE A 41 -15.61 7.71 15.56
C PHE A 41 -14.74 6.51 15.99
N VAL A 42 -15.30 5.58 16.77
CA VAL A 42 -14.58 4.37 17.24
C VAL A 42 -14.32 3.38 16.09
N LEU A 43 -15.27 3.23 15.17
CA LEU A 43 -15.15 2.31 14.03
C LEU A 43 -14.30 2.89 12.91
N PHE A 44 -14.11 4.21 12.87
CA PHE A 44 -13.39 4.88 11.78
C PHE A 44 -11.99 4.28 11.51
N PRO A 45 -11.09 4.12 12.51
CA PRO A 45 -9.78 3.53 12.25
C PRO A 45 -9.86 2.09 11.74
N MET A 46 -10.84 1.31 12.22
CA MET A 46 -11.04 -0.07 11.81
C MET A 46 -11.53 -0.16 10.36
N LEU A 47 -12.52 0.65 9.99
CA LEU A 47 -13.03 0.73 8.62
C LEU A 47 -11.95 1.22 7.65
N TRP A 48 -11.16 2.21 8.07
CA TRP A 48 -10.01 2.67 7.31
C TRP A 48 -8.96 1.57 7.11
N MET A 49 -8.67 0.79 8.15
CA MET A 49 -7.71 -0.31 8.08
C MET A 49 -8.21 -1.44 7.16
N ILE A 50 -9.50 -1.80 7.23
CA ILE A 50 -10.11 -2.77 6.31
C ILE A 50 -10.06 -2.26 4.87
N SER A 51 -10.47 -1.02 4.62
CA SER A 51 -10.38 -0.41 3.28
C SER A 51 -8.95 -0.40 2.76
N SER A 52 -7.99 0.04 3.58
CA SER A 52 -6.58 0.18 3.18
C SER A 52 -5.88 -1.17 2.98
N SER A 53 -6.34 -2.23 3.63
CA SER A 53 -5.84 -3.59 3.40
C SER A 53 -6.14 -4.14 2.01
N MET A 54 -7.11 -3.53 1.31
CA MET A 54 -7.58 -3.92 -0.02
C MET A 54 -7.14 -2.93 -1.10
N LYS A 55 -6.22 -2.01 -0.77
CA LYS A 55 -5.69 -0.99 -1.68
C LYS A 55 -4.30 -1.40 -2.16
N PRO A 56 -3.93 -1.00 -3.40
CA PRO A 56 -2.54 -1.08 -3.82
C PRO A 56 -1.68 -0.12 -2.98
N SER A 57 -0.39 -0.46 -2.83
CA SER A 57 0.52 0.19 -1.88
C SER A 57 0.68 1.69 -2.13
N TRP A 58 0.63 2.13 -3.39
CA TRP A 58 0.70 3.55 -3.78
C TRP A 58 -0.49 4.37 -3.27
N GLN A 59 -1.66 3.75 -3.06
CA GLN A 59 -2.89 4.42 -2.69
C GLN A 59 -3.05 4.62 -1.17
N ILE A 60 -2.28 3.88 -0.35
CA ILE A 60 -2.41 3.88 1.12
C ILE A 60 -2.08 5.27 1.70
N PHE A 61 -1.12 5.98 1.08
CA PHE A 61 -0.61 7.27 1.57
C PHE A 61 -0.98 8.47 0.69
N THR A 62 -1.93 8.32 -0.25
CA THR A 62 -2.37 9.42 -1.12
C THR A 62 -3.10 10.50 -0.33
N SER A 63 -2.85 11.77 -0.70
CA SER A 63 -3.55 12.94 -0.16
C SER A 63 -4.24 13.70 -1.30
N PRO A 64 -5.58 13.83 -1.32
CA PRO A 64 -6.53 13.39 -0.30
C PRO A 64 -6.68 11.85 -0.21
N PRO A 65 -7.13 11.31 0.95
CA PRO A 65 -7.33 9.88 1.13
C PRO A 65 -8.44 9.34 0.21
N ILE A 66 -8.13 8.28 -0.55
CA ILE A 66 -9.12 7.60 -1.39
C ILE A 66 -9.75 6.47 -0.59
N TRP A 67 -11.08 6.45 -0.49
CA TRP A 67 -11.82 5.50 0.35
C TRP A 67 -12.10 4.16 -0.33
N ILE A 68 -12.44 4.22 -1.61
CA ILE A 68 -12.75 3.05 -2.43
C ILE A 68 -11.45 2.70 -3.16
N PRO A 69 -10.93 1.47 -3.01
CA PRO A 69 -9.77 1.02 -3.75
C PRO A 69 -9.91 1.30 -5.25
N GLN A 70 -8.85 1.87 -5.83
CA GLN A 70 -8.79 2.19 -7.24
C GLN A 70 -7.46 1.73 -7.78
N GLU A 71 -7.47 1.27 -9.02
CA GLU A 71 -6.30 0.80 -9.72
C GLU A 71 -6.21 1.49 -11.08
N TRP A 72 -5.00 1.55 -11.63
CA TRP A 72 -4.77 2.26 -12.88
C TRP A 72 -5.17 1.32 -14.01
N GLU A 73 -6.03 1.81 -14.90
CA GLU A 73 -6.32 1.06 -16.11
C GLU A 73 -5.05 1.03 -16.95
N SER A 74 -4.71 -0.15 -17.46
CA SER A 74 -3.54 -0.34 -18.31
C SER A 74 -3.84 -1.32 -19.43
N VAL A 75 -3.02 -1.26 -20.47
CA VAL A 75 -3.03 -2.19 -21.59
C VAL A 75 -1.66 -2.83 -21.71
N THR A 76 -1.64 -4.14 -21.95
CA THR A 76 -0.39 -4.87 -22.17
C THR A 76 0.16 -4.56 -23.55
N ALA A 77 1.44 -4.19 -23.64
CA ALA A 77 2.08 -3.85 -24.90
C ALA A 77 2.49 -5.13 -25.66
N GLY A 78 1.76 -5.41 -26.74
CA GLY A 78 2.00 -6.55 -27.62
C GLY A 78 2.10 -7.89 -26.90
N ASN A 79 3.10 -8.68 -27.25
CA ASN A 79 3.40 -9.96 -26.60
C ASN A 79 4.42 -9.83 -25.45
N THR A 80 4.54 -8.64 -24.87
CA THR A 80 5.46 -8.33 -23.77
C THR A 80 4.71 -8.28 -22.45
N ASN A 81 5.42 -8.22 -21.32
CA ASN A 81 4.83 -8.01 -20.00
C ASN A 81 4.78 -6.53 -19.57
N ARG A 82 4.96 -5.61 -20.53
CA ARG A 82 4.99 -4.18 -20.25
C ARG A 82 3.56 -3.63 -20.22
N GLN A 83 3.09 -3.22 -19.04
CA GLN A 83 1.80 -2.52 -18.90
C GLN A 83 1.96 -1.04 -19.24
N ILE A 84 1.13 -0.51 -20.13
CA ILE A 84 1.06 0.92 -20.49
C ILE A 84 -0.19 1.52 -19.89
N LEU A 85 -0.03 2.64 -19.19
CA LEU A 85 -1.11 3.30 -18.49
C LEU A 85 -2.07 3.98 -19.46
N LEU A 86 -3.36 3.83 -19.17
CA LEU A 86 -4.42 4.50 -19.91
C LEU A 86 -4.72 5.87 -19.29
N TYR A 87 -5.01 6.82 -20.16
CA TYR A 87 -5.46 8.15 -19.83
C TYR A 87 -6.82 8.39 -20.50
N ARG A 88 -7.63 9.27 -19.92
CA ARG A 88 -8.89 9.74 -20.49
C ARG A 88 -8.70 11.15 -21.02
N VAL A 89 -9.16 11.38 -22.23
CA VAL A 89 -9.21 12.69 -22.87
C VAL A 89 -10.63 12.94 -23.40
N GLN A 90 -11.08 14.19 -23.32
CA GLN A 90 -12.33 14.63 -23.97
C GLN A 90 -12.01 15.10 -25.38
N ARG A 91 -12.53 14.38 -26.39
CA ARG A 91 -12.40 14.72 -27.81
C ARG A 91 -13.77 14.68 -28.46
N ASP A 92 -14.15 15.75 -29.15
CA ASP A 92 -15.45 15.87 -29.84
C ASP A 92 -16.70 15.61 -28.97
N GLY A 93 -16.58 15.84 -27.66
CA GLY A 93 -17.64 15.61 -26.68
C GLY A 93 -17.77 14.18 -26.18
N GLU A 94 -16.89 13.28 -26.63
CA GLU A 94 -16.75 11.91 -26.16
C GLU A 94 -15.48 11.74 -25.31
N THR A 95 -15.54 10.81 -24.36
CA THR A 95 -14.38 10.45 -23.53
C THR A 95 -13.71 9.24 -24.14
N GLU A 96 -12.46 9.41 -24.56
CA GLU A 96 -11.65 8.37 -25.17
C GLU A 96 -10.53 7.94 -24.22
N ASN A 97 -10.28 6.63 -24.14
CA ASN A 97 -9.09 6.09 -23.49
C ASN A 97 -7.92 6.16 -24.48
N VAL A 98 -6.80 6.71 -24.05
CA VAL A 98 -5.59 6.90 -24.86
C VAL A 98 -4.35 6.48 -24.09
N ILE A 99 -3.28 6.19 -24.81
CA ILE A 99 -1.94 5.99 -24.26
C ILE A 99 -1.04 7.17 -24.59
N GLN A 100 -0.06 7.45 -23.74
CA GLN A 100 0.97 8.42 -24.03
C GLN A 100 2.05 7.79 -24.92
N ILE A 101 2.32 8.41 -26.07
CA ILE A 101 3.32 7.97 -27.06
C ILE A 101 4.60 8.79 -26.95
N GLY A 102 4.47 10.09 -26.69
CA GLY A 102 5.60 11.00 -26.56
C GLY A 102 5.19 12.33 -25.96
N SER A 103 6.17 13.22 -25.79
CA SER A 103 5.91 14.60 -25.42
C SER A 103 6.93 15.52 -26.08
N ARG A 104 6.54 16.76 -26.33
CA ARG A 104 7.42 17.80 -26.84
C ARG A 104 7.21 19.10 -26.09
N ARG A 105 8.32 19.73 -25.73
CA ARG A 105 8.33 21.02 -25.04
C ARG A 105 8.39 22.14 -26.06
N TYR A 106 7.58 23.15 -25.84
CA TYR A 106 7.50 24.35 -26.64
C TYR A 106 7.79 25.57 -25.79
N THR A 107 8.40 26.58 -26.38
CA THR A 107 8.49 27.92 -25.81
C THR A 107 7.85 28.92 -26.75
N THR A 108 7.35 30.01 -26.20
CA THR A 108 7.02 31.18 -26.99
C THR A 108 8.30 31.91 -27.34
N ALA A 109 8.55 32.03 -28.63
CA ALA A 109 9.61 32.84 -29.18
C ALA A 109 9.01 34.00 -30.00
N ILE A 110 9.72 35.11 -30.12
CA ILE A 110 9.37 36.21 -31.02
C ILE A 110 10.39 36.22 -32.16
N ASP A 111 9.91 36.20 -33.40
CA ASP A 111 10.71 36.50 -34.59
C ASP A 111 11.20 37.95 -34.52
N ALA A 112 12.50 38.11 -34.32
CA ALA A 112 13.13 39.41 -34.15
C ALA A 112 12.99 40.31 -35.39
N ALA A 113 12.90 39.73 -36.60
CA ALA A 113 12.74 40.51 -37.83
C ALA A 113 11.34 41.13 -37.96
N ARG A 114 10.36 40.57 -37.25
CA ARG A 114 8.95 41.04 -37.24
C ARG A 114 8.60 41.85 -36.00
N LEU A 115 9.50 41.90 -35.02
CA LEU A 115 9.31 42.71 -33.82
C LEU A 115 9.65 44.17 -34.13
N THR A 116 8.62 44.98 -34.35
CA THR A 116 8.74 46.42 -34.64
C THR A 116 7.80 47.24 -33.76
N ASP A 117 8.02 48.56 -33.71
CA ASP A 117 7.16 49.50 -32.97
C ASP A 117 7.19 49.24 -31.46
N LEU A 118 8.38 48.95 -30.92
CA LEU A 118 8.58 48.87 -29.48
C LEU A 118 8.51 50.27 -28.87
N GLN A 119 7.71 50.40 -27.83
CA GLN A 119 7.49 51.69 -27.15
C GLN A 119 7.93 51.58 -25.69
N SER A 120 8.75 52.53 -25.24
CA SER A 120 9.18 52.62 -23.84
C SER A 120 8.12 53.39 -23.04
N VAL A 121 7.36 52.69 -22.21
CA VAL A 121 6.21 53.25 -21.48
C VAL A 121 6.44 53.19 -19.98
N PRO A 122 6.24 54.29 -19.23
CA PRO A 122 6.26 54.27 -17.77
C PRO A 122 5.28 53.23 -17.20
N SER A 123 5.75 52.40 -16.27
CA SER A 123 4.94 51.28 -15.76
C SER A 123 3.65 51.70 -15.04
N ASP A 124 3.57 52.93 -14.55
CA ASP A 124 2.39 53.54 -13.92
C ASP A 124 1.32 54.01 -14.93
N GLN A 125 1.68 54.13 -16.21
CA GLN A 125 0.75 54.45 -17.31
C GLN A 125 0.12 53.20 -17.95
N LEU A 126 0.57 52.01 -17.56
CA LEU A 126 0.04 50.75 -18.05
C LEU A 126 -1.05 50.21 -17.13
N GLY A 127 -2.12 49.70 -17.73
CA GLY A 127 -3.18 48.99 -17.01
C GLY A 127 -2.68 47.70 -16.33
N THR A 128 -3.55 47.11 -15.51
CA THR A 128 -3.30 45.81 -14.88
C THR A 128 -3.13 44.74 -15.95
N ALA A 129 -2.11 43.89 -15.78
CA ALA A 129 -1.89 42.76 -16.68
C ALA A 129 -3.05 41.75 -16.57
N THR A 130 -3.60 41.38 -17.73
CA THR A 130 -4.60 40.32 -17.88
C THR A 130 -4.01 39.22 -18.75
N SER A 131 -4.16 37.97 -18.32
CA SER A 131 -3.73 36.80 -19.09
C SER A 131 -4.69 36.60 -20.27
N THR A 132 -4.21 36.81 -21.48
CA THR A 132 -5.01 36.73 -22.71
C THR A 132 -4.32 35.82 -23.72
N VAL A 133 -5.08 34.92 -24.37
CA VAL A 133 -4.58 34.04 -25.43
C VAL A 133 -4.70 34.75 -26.77
N ILE A 134 -3.58 34.88 -27.49
CA ILE A 134 -3.47 35.47 -28.83
C ILE A 134 -2.87 34.39 -29.73
N ASP A 135 -3.61 33.94 -30.74
CA ASP A 135 -3.20 32.89 -31.70
C ASP A 135 -2.60 31.64 -31.02
N GLY A 136 -3.22 31.20 -29.92
CA GLY A 136 -2.80 30.02 -29.15
C GLY A 136 -1.69 30.27 -28.13
N ILE A 137 -1.15 31.49 -28.05
CA ILE A 137 -0.07 31.87 -27.14
C ILE A 137 -0.61 32.79 -26.03
N THR A 138 -0.31 32.45 -24.78
CA THR A 138 -0.76 33.26 -23.63
C THR A 138 0.20 34.41 -23.35
N PHE A 139 -0.32 35.63 -23.38
CA PHE A 139 0.41 36.85 -23.04
C PHE A 139 -0.21 37.59 -21.85
N ASN A 140 0.64 38.34 -21.14
CA ASN A 140 0.20 39.30 -20.13
C ASN A 140 -0.09 40.64 -20.82
N VAL A 141 -1.32 40.81 -21.30
CA VAL A 141 -1.77 41.99 -22.02
C VAL A 141 -2.15 43.10 -21.05
N ARG A 142 -1.74 44.33 -21.36
CA ARG A 142 -2.03 45.55 -20.61
C ARG A 142 -2.66 46.56 -21.55
N SER A 143 -3.65 47.31 -21.06
CA SER A 143 -4.18 48.46 -21.79
C SER A 143 -3.26 49.66 -21.62
N TRP A 144 -2.96 50.36 -22.70
CA TRP A 144 -2.21 51.61 -22.68
C TRP A 144 -2.92 52.67 -23.51
N THR A 145 -3.14 53.84 -22.92
CA THR A 145 -3.85 54.96 -23.57
C THR A 145 -2.90 56.12 -23.80
N THR A 146 -2.71 56.48 -25.07
CA THR A 146 -1.89 57.62 -25.50
C THR A 146 -2.67 58.46 -26.50
N ASP A 147 -2.65 59.79 -26.36
CA ASP A 147 -3.34 60.73 -27.24
C ASP A 147 -4.83 60.43 -27.49
N GLY A 148 -5.51 59.90 -26.48
CA GLY A 148 -6.94 59.56 -26.53
C GLY A 148 -7.27 58.25 -27.26
N GLN A 149 -6.26 57.49 -27.70
CA GLN A 149 -6.44 56.14 -28.25
C GLN A 149 -5.93 55.09 -27.26
N THR A 150 -6.71 54.04 -27.04
CA THR A 150 -6.32 52.91 -26.18
C THR A 150 -5.92 51.74 -27.05
N GLN A 151 -4.75 51.18 -26.78
CA GLN A 151 -4.24 49.98 -27.43
C GLN A 151 -3.82 48.94 -26.40
N ASP A 152 -3.91 47.68 -26.80
CA ASP A 152 -3.45 46.55 -26.02
C ASP A 152 -1.99 46.26 -26.34
N VAL A 153 -1.16 46.19 -25.30
CA VAL A 153 0.28 46.00 -25.40
C VAL A 153 0.77 44.91 -24.45
N VAL A 154 1.91 44.31 -24.76
CA VAL A 154 2.58 43.33 -23.93
C VAL A 154 3.98 43.85 -23.58
N ALA A 155 4.32 43.84 -22.29
CA ALA A 155 5.66 44.19 -21.85
C ALA A 155 6.63 43.03 -22.12
N LEU A 156 7.66 43.27 -22.93
CA LEU A 156 8.65 42.26 -23.34
C LEU A 156 9.97 42.38 -22.57
N ALA A 157 10.35 43.59 -22.17
CA ALA A 157 11.58 43.85 -21.45
C ALA A 157 11.45 45.05 -20.50
N ARG A 158 12.43 45.22 -19.61
CA ARG A 158 12.60 46.47 -18.84
C ARG A 158 13.31 47.50 -19.71
N GLY A 159 12.77 48.71 -19.77
CA GLY A 159 13.41 49.86 -20.40
C GLY A 159 14.29 50.63 -19.41
N GLU A 160 14.65 51.87 -19.78
CA GLU A 160 15.39 52.77 -18.87
C GLU A 160 14.51 53.24 -17.70
N GLY A 161 15.07 53.23 -16.49
CA GLY A 161 14.35 53.62 -15.27
C GLY A 161 13.24 52.63 -14.89
N ASP A 162 12.03 53.14 -14.62
CA ASP A 162 10.83 52.35 -14.29
C ASP A 162 9.93 52.07 -15.51
N ASN A 163 10.45 52.30 -16.73
CA ASN A 163 9.74 52.05 -17.97
C ASN A 163 9.77 50.57 -18.34
N LEU A 164 8.72 50.12 -19.02
CA LEU A 164 8.65 48.83 -19.70
C LEU A 164 8.70 49.05 -21.21
N LEU A 165 9.46 48.20 -21.91
CA LEU A 165 9.41 48.12 -23.36
C LEU A 165 8.23 47.24 -23.74
N VAL A 166 7.24 47.84 -24.39
CA VAL A 166 5.99 47.18 -24.75
C VAL A 166 5.86 47.07 -26.27
N ALA A 167 5.30 45.96 -26.74
CA ALA A 167 4.93 45.73 -28.13
C ALA A 167 3.40 45.74 -28.28
N PRO A 168 2.84 46.34 -29.33
CA PRO A 168 1.42 46.22 -29.64
C PRO A 168 1.00 44.77 -29.89
N VAL A 169 -0.19 44.38 -29.43
CA VAL A 169 -0.73 43.02 -29.65
C VAL A 169 -0.82 42.68 -31.14
N SER A 170 -1.14 43.64 -32.00
CA SER A 170 -1.19 43.46 -33.46
C SER A 170 0.15 43.08 -34.08
N VAL A 171 1.27 43.56 -33.53
CA VAL A 171 2.62 43.16 -33.96
C VAL A 171 2.89 41.73 -33.50
N LEU A 172 2.58 41.42 -32.24
CA LEU A 172 2.82 40.10 -31.66
C LEU A 172 2.00 38.99 -32.34
N GLN A 173 0.80 39.28 -32.85
CA GLN A 173 0.03 38.33 -33.68
C GLN A 173 0.82 37.81 -34.90
N THR A 174 1.75 38.61 -35.43
CA THR A 174 2.56 38.22 -36.60
C THR A 174 3.99 37.81 -36.28
N ALA A 175 4.50 38.22 -35.11
CA ALA A 175 5.87 38.01 -34.68
C ALA A 175 6.03 36.87 -33.66
N ALA A 176 4.98 36.55 -32.90
CA ALA A 176 5.04 35.45 -31.93
C ALA A 176 4.95 34.10 -32.62
N LEU A 177 5.84 33.20 -32.22
CA LEU A 177 5.95 31.84 -32.71
C LEU A 177 5.93 30.89 -31.51
N ARG A 178 5.27 29.76 -31.68
CA ARG A 178 5.43 28.62 -30.79
C ARG A 178 6.50 27.71 -31.40
N MET A 179 7.62 27.54 -30.71
CA MET A 179 8.75 26.77 -31.24
C MET A 179 9.16 25.64 -30.29
N PRO A 180 9.61 24.50 -30.80
CA PRO A 180 10.25 23.46 -30.01
C PRO A 180 11.39 24.02 -29.17
N LEU A 181 11.38 23.72 -27.87
CA LEU A 181 12.33 24.28 -26.92
C LEU A 181 13.77 23.82 -27.18
N ASP A 182 13.95 22.58 -27.62
CA ASP A 182 15.23 21.98 -27.98
C ASP A 182 15.84 22.63 -29.22
N GLU A 183 15.02 22.89 -30.23
CA GLU A 183 15.41 23.63 -31.44
C GLU A 183 15.89 25.04 -31.09
N VAL A 184 15.11 25.79 -30.31
CA VAL A 184 15.50 27.13 -29.82
C VAL A 184 16.78 27.08 -28.99
N ASN A 185 16.96 26.05 -28.17
CA ASN A 185 18.15 25.90 -27.32
C ASN A 185 19.40 25.49 -28.10
N SER A 186 19.24 24.74 -29.19
CA SER A 186 20.32 24.34 -30.10
C SER A 186 20.89 25.53 -30.87
N GLY A 187 20.07 26.56 -31.09
CA GLY A 187 20.46 27.79 -31.78
C GLY A 187 21.59 28.56 -31.09
N GLY A 188 22.45 29.19 -31.92
CA GLY A 188 23.55 30.02 -31.48
C GLY A 188 23.05 31.20 -30.63
N ARG A 189 23.73 31.51 -29.53
CA ARG A 189 23.36 32.67 -28.69
C ARG A 189 23.76 33.96 -29.41
N VAL A 190 22.83 34.89 -29.52
CA VAL A 190 23.05 36.20 -30.14
C VAL A 190 22.45 37.31 -29.27
N THR A 191 23.04 38.50 -29.33
CA THR A 191 22.42 39.72 -28.79
C THR A 191 21.80 40.47 -29.96
N LEU A 192 20.49 40.74 -29.88
CA LEU A 192 19.71 41.40 -30.92
C LEU A 192 19.37 42.81 -30.46
N GLU A 193 19.63 43.81 -31.30
CA GLU A 193 19.25 45.20 -31.04
C GLU A 193 18.02 45.54 -31.88
N ILE A 194 16.90 45.84 -31.21
CA ILE A 194 15.60 46.11 -31.84
C ILE A 194 15.03 47.38 -31.23
N ASP A 195 14.75 48.38 -32.07
CA ASP A 195 14.22 49.70 -31.67
C ASP A 195 14.98 50.34 -30.48
N GLY A 196 16.31 50.15 -30.45
CA GLY A 196 17.21 50.70 -29.43
C GLY A 196 17.29 49.91 -28.13
N ALA A 197 16.69 48.71 -28.07
CA ALA A 197 16.73 47.81 -26.94
C ALA A 197 17.49 46.51 -27.24
N GLU A 198 18.29 46.04 -26.27
CA GLU A 198 19.02 44.78 -26.38
C GLU A 198 18.18 43.60 -25.87
N PHE A 199 18.00 42.60 -26.73
CA PHE A 199 17.37 41.33 -26.42
C PHE A 199 18.38 40.19 -26.51
N ARG A 200 18.24 39.21 -25.62
CA ARG A 200 18.97 37.94 -25.72
C ARG A 200 18.19 37.00 -26.63
N GLY A 201 18.75 36.71 -27.80
CA GLY A 201 18.12 35.88 -28.81
C GLY A 201 18.88 34.59 -29.11
N ARG A 202 18.33 33.85 -30.07
CA ARG A 202 18.85 32.62 -30.63
C ARG A 202 18.81 32.70 -32.15
N GLU A 203 19.87 32.30 -32.82
CA GLU A 203 19.89 32.07 -34.27
C GLU A 203 19.69 30.58 -34.53
N ILE A 204 18.60 30.27 -35.23
CA ILE A 204 18.16 28.90 -35.54
C ILE A 204 18.28 28.73 -37.06
N GLU A 205 18.91 27.65 -37.51
CA GLU A 205 18.93 27.30 -38.92
C GLU A 205 17.62 26.59 -39.28
N THR A 206 16.82 27.20 -40.15
CA THR A 206 15.60 26.62 -40.71
C THR A 206 15.78 26.32 -42.20
N GLU A 207 14.87 25.56 -42.80
CA GLU A 207 14.90 25.26 -44.25
C GLU A 207 14.88 26.54 -45.12
N ASP A 208 14.29 27.62 -44.61
CA ASP A 208 14.14 28.92 -45.29
C ASP A 208 15.26 29.92 -44.96
N GLY A 209 16.24 29.55 -44.13
CA GLY A 209 17.40 30.38 -43.77
C GLY A 209 17.63 30.50 -42.25
N THR A 210 18.40 31.50 -41.82
CA THR A 210 18.65 31.74 -40.39
C THR A 210 17.51 32.57 -39.79
N LEU A 211 16.81 32.01 -38.80
CA LEU A 211 15.76 32.68 -38.04
C LEU A 211 16.30 33.15 -36.69
N SER A 212 16.27 34.47 -36.46
CA SER A 212 16.67 35.07 -35.18
C SER A 212 15.45 35.25 -34.29
N VAL A 213 15.42 34.57 -33.14
CA VAL A 213 14.26 34.58 -32.23
C VAL A 213 14.61 35.01 -30.82
N ILE A 214 13.64 35.60 -30.11
CA ILE A 214 13.74 35.99 -28.70
C ILE A 214 12.80 35.09 -27.89
N PRO A 215 13.31 34.14 -27.08
CA PRO A 215 12.47 33.33 -26.20
C PRO A 215 11.94 34.17 -25.04
N ILE A 216 10.61 34.23 -24.88
CA ILE A 216 9.94 35.15 -23.94
C ILE A 216 8.88 34.51 -23.04
N GLY A 217 8.34 33.34 -23.42
CA GLY A 217 7.17 32.76 -22.75
C GLY A 217 7.50 31.53 -21.92
N PRO A 218 6.55 31.13 -21.05
CA PRO A 218 6.69 29.92 -20.26
C PRO A 218 6.82 28.71 -21.18
N GLU A 219 7.62 27.73 -20.75
CA GLU A 219 7.67 26.43 -21.40
C GLU A 219 6.30 25.75 -21.27
N THR A 220 5.76 25.26 -22.38
CA THR A 220 4.52 24.48 -22.43
C THR A 220 4.81 23.11 -23.01
N ASP A 221 4.15 22.09 -22.51
CA ASP A 221 4.33 20.72 -23.00
C ASP A 221 3.09 20.32 -23.81
N LEU A 222 3.30 19.69 -24.96
CA LEU A 222 2.28 18.89 -25.64
C LEU A 222 2.64 17.42 -25.45
N VAL A 223 1.60 16.60 -25.24
CA VAL A 223 1.72 15.16 -25.14
C VAL A 223 1.07 14.55 -26.37
N VAL A 224 1.82 13.73 -27.09
CA VAL A 224 1.26 12.95 -28.19
C VAL A 224 0.63 11.71 -27.59
N VAL A 225 -0.66 11.55 -27.85
CA VAL A 225 -1.44 10.40 -27.40
C VAL A 225 -2.03 9.66 -28.58
N GLY A 226 -2.25 8.36 -28.43
CA GLY A 226 -2.89 7.53 -29.45
C GLY A 226 -3.81 6.48 -28.86
N PRO A 227 -4.57 5.77 -29.70
CA PRO A 227 -5.48 4.74 -29.24
C PRO A 227 -4.72 3.59 -28.55
N PRO A 228 -5.33 2.85 -27.61
CA PRO A 228 -4.69 1.73 -26.93
C PRO A 228 -4.23 0.63 -27.90
N GLU A 229 -4.87 0.50 -29.07
CA GLU A 229 -4.49 -0.44 -30.12
C GLU A 229 -3.11 -0.15 -30.72
N SER A 230 -2.57 1.06 -30.56
CA SER A 230 -1.23 1.44 -31.06
C SER A 230 -0.12 0.57 -30.47
N VAL A 231 -0.33 -0.05 -29.29
CA VAL A 231 0.64 -0.95 -28.66
C VAL A 231 0.37 -2.43 -28.92
N ALA A 232 -0.63 -2.79 -29.72
CA ALA A 232 -0.96 -4.20 -29.99
C ALA A 232 0.19 -4.98 -30.66
N ASN A 233 1.02 -4.28 -31.44
CA ASN A 233 2.19 -4.85 -32.11
C ASN A 233 3.52 -4.41 -31.46
N ALA A 234 3.47 -3.95 -30.21
CA ALA A 234 4.68 -3.55 -29.49
C ALA A 234 5.59 -4.75 -29.22
N ARG A 235 6.90 -4.53 -29.26
CA ARG A 235 7.91 -5.55 -28.92
C ARG A 235 9.09 -4.94 -28.18
N LEU A 236 9.79 -5.77 -27.42
CA LEU A 236 11.03 -5.39 -26.75
C LEU A 236 12.23 -5.73 -27.63
N VAL A 237 13.15 -4.78 -27.78
CA VAL A 237 14.45 -4.99 -28.42
C VAL A 237 15.56 -4.43 -27.52
N PRO A 238 16.77 -5.00 -27.53
CA PRO A 238 17.91 -4.37 -26.86
C PRO A 238 18.08 -2.93 -27.34
N ALA A 239 18.16 -1.99 -26.40
CA ALA A 239 18.18 -0.55 -26.73
C ALA A 239 19.39 -0.16 -27.60
N GLU A 240 20.49 -0.92 -27.53
CA GLU A 240 21.68 -0.72 -28.35
C GLU A 240 21.49 -1.01 -29.85
N LEU A 241 20.44 -1.77 -30.22
CA LEU A 241 20.12 -2.06 -31.62
C LEU A 241 19.22 -0.98 -32.24
N VAL A 242 18.80 0.03 -31.49
CA VAL A 242 17.90 1.09 -31.93
C VAL A 242 18.70 2.33 -32.31
N SER A 243 18.48 2.85 -33.52
CA SER A 243 19.14 4.05 -34.05
C SER A 243 18.13 5.05 -34.59
N SER A 244 18.46 6.35 -34.57
CA SER A 244 17.56 7.41 -35.06
C SER A 244 17.37 7.35 -36.57
N ALA A 245 16.13 7.47 -37.04
CA ALA A 245 15.75 7.38 -38.45
C ALA A 245 15.12 8.67 -39.02
N GLY A 246 14.85 9.66 -38.17
CA GLY A 246 14.22 10.93 -38.58
C GLY A 246 13.13 11.35 -37.60
N THR A 247 12.14 12.09 -38.09
CA THR A 247 10.97 12.50 -37.31
C THR A 247 9.68 12.31 -38.13
N ALA A 248 8.57 12.02 -37.45
CA ALA A 248 7.23 12.02 -37.99
C ALA A 248 6.42 13.15 -37.37
N VAL A 249 5.73 13.94 -38.19
CA VAL A 249 4.88 15.04 -37.70
C VAL A 249 3.51 14.52 -37.32
N ILE A 250 3.13 14.70 -36.05
CA ILE A 250 1.83 14.36 -35.48
C ILE A 250 1.25 15.62 -34.85
N GLY A 251 0.26 16.24 -35.50
CA GLY A 251 -0.27 17.52 -35.07
C GLY A 251 0.77 18.65 -35.17
N GLU A 252 1.07 19.27 -34.03
CA GLU A 252 2.15 20.26 -33.84
C GLU A 252 3.47 19.60 -33.41
N THR A 253 3.46 18.32 -33.01
CA THR A 253 4.62 17.60 -32.48
C THR A 253 5.31 16.75 -33.53
N GLU A 254 6.63 16.90 -33.69
CA GLU A 254 7.43 15.90 -34.41
C GLU A 254 7.97 14.86 -33.41
N LEU A 255 7.62 13.60 -33.64
CA LEU A 255 8.10 12.46 -32.87
C LEU A 255 9.34 11.84 -33.52
N PRO A 256 10.35 11.44 -32.74
CA PRO A 256 11.53 10.76 -33.27
C PRO A 256 11.18 9.37 -33.80
N LEU A 257 11.57 9.11 -35.04
CA LEU A 257 11.54 7.79 -35.67
C LEU A 257 12.86 7.06 -35.42
N SER A 258 12.79 5.75 -35.33
CA SER A 258 13.94 4.88 -35.11
C SER A 258 13.91 3.66 -36.03
N ILE A 259 15.08 3.15 -36.39
CA ILE A 259 15.25 1.88 -37.11
C ILE A 259 15.98 0.90 -36.18
N VAL A 260 15.57 -0.36 -36.22
CA VAL A 260 16.23 -1.46 -35.52
C VAL A 260 17.24 -2.12 -36.45
N GLU A 261 18.45 -2.39 -35.97
CA GLU A 261 19.48 -3.09 -36.74
C GLU A 261 18.92 -4.39 -37.36
N GLY A 262 18.99 -4.51 -38.69
CA GLY A 262 18.47 -5.65 -39.43
C GLY A 262 17.00 -5.54 -39.86
N SER A 263 16.33 -4.41 -39.64
CA SER A 263 15.00 -4.09 -40.17
C SER A 263 15.05 -2.86 -41.08
N ASP A 264 14.21 -2.84 -42.12
CA ASP A 264 13.98 -1.67 -42.98
C ASP A 264 12.75 -0.85 -42.55
N GLU A 265 12.04 -1.30 -41.50
CA GLU A 265 10.85 -0.63 -40.97
C GLU A 265 11.22 0.46 -39.95
N GLU A 266 10.42 1.53 -39.93
CA GLU A 266 10.51 2.60 -38.95
C GLU A 266 9.62 2.33 -37.73
N TYR A 267 10.14 2.67 -36.56
CA TYR A 267 9.50 2.44 -35.28
C TYR A 267 9.51 3.71 -34.43
N ILE A 268 8.58 3.77 -33.49
CA ILE A 268 8.59 4.73 -32.39
C ILE A 268 8.99 4.00 -31.11
N VAL A 269 9.94 4.57 -30.39
CA VAL A 269 10.34 4.09 -29.07
C VAL A 269 9.41 4.71 -28.03
N LEU A 270 8.51 3.91 -27.46
CA LEU A 270 7.58 4.37 -26.44
C LEU A 270 8.23 4.51 -25.06
N ALA A 271 9.16 3.60 -24.75
CA ALA A 271 9.89 3.60 -23.50
C ALA A 271 11.24 2.91 -23.68
N THR A 272 12.25 3.38 -22.93
CA THR A 272 13.50 2.66 -22.74
C THR A 272 13.66 2.39 -21.25
N ASP A 273 13.45 1.13 -20.87
CA ASP A 273 13.40 0.71 -19.48
C ASP A 273 14.52 -0.31 -19.21
N SER A 274 14.96 -0.41 -17.96
CA SER A 274 15.84 -1.51 -17.53
C SER A 274 15.01 -2.76 -17.22
N TRP A 275 15.44 -3.91 -17.73
CA TRP A 275 14.79 -5.20 -17.56
C TRP A 275 15.75 -6.19 -16.89
N GLN A 276 15.24 -6.95 -15.94
CA GLN A 276 15.98 -7.91 -15.14
C GLN A 276 15.60 -9.33 -15.58
N PRO A 277 16.59 -10.19 -15.89
CA PRO A 277 16.34 -11.61 -15.97
C PRO A 277 15.93 -12.18 -14.61
N ILE A 278 14.84 -12.94 -14.59
CA ILE A 278 14.26 -13.55 -13.40
C ILE A 278 13.94 -15.04 -13.62
N ILE A 279 13.88 -15.80 -12.54
CA ILE A 279 13.45 -17.21 -12.51
C ILE A 279 12.60 -17.45 -11.26
N ASN A 280 11.62 -18.36 -11.30
CA ASN A 280 10.78 -18.63 -10.13
C ASN A 280 11.62 -19.24 -8.99
N GLU A 281 11.41 -18.78 -7.76
CA GLU A 281 12.16 -19.23 -6.58
C GLU A 281 11.96 -20.74 -6.33
N ASP A 282 10.75 -21.26 -6.49
CA ASP A 282 10.47 -22.70 -6.35
C ASP A 282 11.25 -23.56 -7.36
N GLU A 283 11.46 -23.06 -8.58
CA GLU A 283 12.26 -23.73 -9.61
C GLU A 283 13.76 -23.67 -9.27
N LEU A 284 14.22 -22.52 -8.77
CA LEU A 284 15.58 -22.35 -8.28
C LEU A 284 15.88 -23.29 -7.10
N ASP A 285 15.00 -23.35 -6.11
CA ASP A 285 15.15 -24.21 -4.93
C ASP A 285 15.13 -25.71 -5.29
N ALA A 286 14.40 -26.09 -6.34
CA ALA A 286 14.28 -27.48 -6.76
C ALA A 286 15.48 -27.99 -7.58
N TYR A 287 16.04 -27.15 -8.46
CA TYR A 287 16.97 -27.61 -9.49
C TYR A 287 18.32 -26.89 -9.51
N ALA A 288 18.44 -25.70 -8.92
CA ALA A 288 19.72 -25.01 -8.89
C ALA A 288 20.65 -25.62 -7.84
N PHE A 289 21.95 -25.48 -8.07
CA PHE A 289 22.99 -25.96 -7.17
C PHE A 289 24.26 -25.13 -7.31
N VAL A 290 25.16 -25.24 -6.35
CA VAL A 290 26.44 -24.54 -6.38
C VAL A 290 27.52 -25.40 -7.04
N ALA A 291 28.11 -24.87 -8.11
CA ALA A 291 29.19 -25.52 -8.85
C ALA A 291 30.53 -24.82 -8.63
N ASP A 292 31.58 -25.61 -8.40
CA ASP A 292 32.96 -25.14 -8.36
C ASP A 292 33.38 -24.63 -9.75
N ARG A 293 34.12 -23.51 -9.79
CA ARG A 293 34.64 -22.92 -11.01
C ARG A 293 35.47 -23.90 -11.85
N ALA A 294 36.17 -24.83 -11.22
CA ALA A 294 36.98 -25.85 -11.90
C ALA A 294 36.14 -26.90 -12.66
N ALA A 295 34.88 -27.11 -12.25
CA ALA A 295 33.95 -28.02 -12.91
C ALA A 295 33.16 -27.36 -14.06
N LEU A 296 33.34 -26.05 -14.26
CA LEU A 296 32.69 -25.26 -15.30
C LEU A 296 33.64 -25.02 -16.47
N GLY A 297 33.18 -25.32 -17.68
CA GLY A 297 33.92 -25.12 -18.91
C GLY A 297 33.97 -23.66 -19.38
N GLU A 298 34.17 -23.50 -20.69
CA GLU A 298 34.12 -22.19 -21.34
C GLU A 298 32.71 -21.60 -21.25
N ARG A 299 32.62 -20.28 -21.08
CA ARG A 299 31.36 -19.56 -21.00
C ARG A 299 30.97 -19.10 -22.40
N SER A 300 29.71 -19.30 -22.77
CA SER A 300 29.12 -18.75 -23.98
C SER A 300 27.79 -18.09 -23.66
N GLN A 301 27.30 -17.22 -24.54
CA GLN A 301 25.95 -16.68 -24.45
C GLN A 301 25.00 -17.61 -25.20
N ARG A 302 23.82 -17.86 -24.64
CA ARG A 302 22.75 -18.60 -25.29
C ARG A 302 21.41 -17.95 -24.98
N ASP A 303 20.56 -17.86 -25.99
CA ASP A 303 19.16 -17.48 -25.78
C ASP A 303 18.39 -18.63 -25.14
N VAL A 304 17.76 -18.35 -24.00
CA VAL A 304 16.86 -19.26 -23.28
C VAL A 304 15.58 -18.47 -23.02
N ASN A 305 14.47 -18.86 -23.64
CA ASN A 305 13.17 -18.19 -23.54
C ASN A 305 13.22 -16.68 -23.87
N GLY A 306 14.00 -16.26 -24.87
CA GLY A 306 14.13 -14.85 -25.22
C GLY A 306 15.02 -14.06 -24.26
N VAL A 307 15.73 -14.75 -23.36
CA VAL A 307 16.73 -14.18 -22.48
C VAL A 307 18.11 -14.69 -22.88
N SER A 308 18.97 -13.78 -23.33
CA SER A 308 20.38 -14.11 -23.56
C SER A 308 21.10 -14.28 -22.22
N VAL A 309 21.49 -15.50 -21.86
CA VAL A 309 22.13 -15.84 -20.58
C VAL A 309 23.49 -16.51 -20.77
N GLN A 310 24.36 -16.38 -19.76
CA GLN A 310 25.64 -17.08 -19.74
C GLN A 310 25.41 -18.57 -19.46
N VAL A 311 25.84 -19.42 -20.37
CA VAL A 311 25.82 -20.87 -20.22
C VAL A 311 27.24 -21.45 -20.24
N THR A 312 27.40 -22.63 -19.65
CA THR A 312 28.65 -23.36 -19.67
C THR A 312 28.41 -24.87 -19.56
N GLN A 313 29.39 -25.67 -19.97
CA GLN A 313 29.38 -27.11 -19.71
C GLN A 313 29.77 -27.37 -18.27
N TYR A 314 28.93 -28.09 -17.53
CA TYR A 314 29.22 -28.57 -16.19
C TYR A 314 29.42 -30.08 -16.23
N THR A 315 30.54 -30.55 -15.68
CA THR A 315 30.82 -31.99 -15.56
C THR A 315 30.93 -32.35 -14.07
N PRO A 316 29.90 -32.99 -13.48
CA PRO A 316 29.98 -33.45 -12.09
C PRO A 316 31.05 -34.53 -11.95
N GLU A 317 31.65 -34.66 -10.75
CA GLU A 317 32.59 -35.74 -10.48
C GLU A 317 31.93 -37.11 -10.67
N GLY A 318 32.34 -37.83 -11.73
CA GLY A 318 31.78 -39.14 -12.09
C GLY A 318 30.42 -39.12 -12.81
N GLY A 319 29.94 -37.95 -13.24
CA GLY A 319 28.66 -37.79 -13.94
C GLY A 319 28.79 -37.50 -15.44
N THR A 320 27.65 -37.40 -16.12
CA THR A 320 27.59 -36.97 -17.52
C THR A 320 27.68 -35.44 -17.63
N PRO A 321 28.43 -34.90 -18.62
CA PRO A 321 28.42 -33.47 -18.90
C PRO A 321 27.00 -32.98 -19.23
N GLN A 322 26.64 -31.83 -18.69
CA GLN A 322 25.38 -31.16 -18.97
C GLN A 322 25.59 -29.67 -19.15
N THR A 323 24.71 -29.02 -19.90
CA THR A 323 24.77 -27.57 -20.09
C THR A 323 24.00 -26.89 -18.97
N VAL A 324 24.64 -25.95 -18.29
CA VAL A 324 24.03 -25.19 -17.19
C VAL A 324 24.03 -23.69 -17.48
N VAL A 325 23.00 -22.99 -17.00
CA VAL A 325 22.93 -21.52 -16.95
C VAL A 325 23.64 -21.05 -15.68
N ILE A 326 24.46 -20.01 -15.80
CA ILE A 326 25.07 -19.33 -14.65
C ILE A 326 24.09 -18.26 -14.14
N LEU A 327 23.45 -18.53 -13.01
CA LEU A 327 22.47 -17.63 -12.39
C LEU A 327 23.17 -16.50 -11.61
N VAL A 328 24.16 -16.86 -10.79
CA VAL A 328 25.00 -15.93 -10.03
C VAL A 328 26.46 -16.31 -10.25
N SER A 329 27.24 -15.37 -10.79
CA SER A 329 28.68 -15.56 -10.95
C SER A 329 29.43 -15.30 -9.65
N GLY A 330 30.21 -16.27 -9.19
CA GLY A 330 31.21 -16.06 -8.15
C GLY A 330 32.63 -16.36 -8.62
N THR A 331 33.61 -16.03 -7.77
CA THR A 331 35.05 -16.19 -8.09
C THR A 331 35.52 -17.63 -7.98
N GLN A 332 35.03 -18.35 -6.96
CA GLN A 332 35.35 -19.76 -6.69
C GLN A 332 34.17 -20.67 -7.02
N ASN A 333 32.96 -20.26 -6.66
CA ASN A 333 31.74 -21.02 -6.84
C ASN A 333 30.70 -20.16 -7.57
N SER A 334 29.90 -20.78 -8.42
CA SER A 334 28.77 -20.13 -9.09
C SER A 334 27.48 -20.87 -8.77
N LEU A 335 26.38 -20.12 -8.65
CA LEU A 335 25.04 -20.71 -8.61
C LEU A 335 24.61 -21.01 -10.04
N VAL A 336 24.27 -22.26 -10.32
CA VAL A 336 23.92 -22.74 -11.66
C VAL A 336 22.65 -23.57 -11.64
N ILE A 337 21.99 -23.66 -12.80
CA ILE A 337 20.82 -24.54 -13.03
C ILE A 337 20.96 -25.22 -14.39
N PRO A 338 20.57 -26.49 -14.56
CA PRO A 338 20.54 -27.12 -15.88
C PRO A 338 19.66 -26.32 -16.86
N VAL A 339 20.11 -26.18 -18.11
CA VAL A 339 19.37 -25.39 -19.11
C VAL A 339 17.96 -25.93 -19.35
N ASP A 340 17.80 -27.25 -19.30
CA ASP A 340 16.51 -27.92 -19.52
C ASP A 340 15.54 -27.75 -18.34
N ASP A 341 16.04 -27.37 -17.15
CA ASP A 341 15.27 -27.14 -15.93
C ASP A 341 14.99 -25.63 -15.68
N ALA A 342 15.54 -24.73 -16.50
CA ALA A 342 15.35 -23.28 -16.39
C ALA A 342 14.10 -22.79 -17.15
N ALA A 343 12.97 -23.47 -16.98
CA ALA A 343 11.76 -23.26 -17.77
C ALA A 343 11.08 -21.90 -17.50
N THR A 344 11.24 -21.34 -16.30
CA THR A 344 10.60 -20.08 -15.89
C THR A 344 11.48 -18.85 -16.11
N LEU A 345 12.69 -19.04 -16.66
CA LEU A 345 13.61 -17.97 -17.01
C LEU A 345 12.98 -17.02 -18.04
N ARG A 346 12.90 -15.72 -17.69
CA ARG A 346 12.32 -14.66 -18.55
C ARG A 346 12.80 -13.27 -18.12
N LEU A 347 12.44 -12.24 -18.89
CA LEU A 347 12.67 -10.83 -18.55
C LEU A 347 11.46 -10.24 -17.82
N ALA A 348 11.73 -9.43 -16.80
CA ALA A 348 10.76 -8.59 -16.09
C ALA A 348 11.26 -7.15 -15.98
N GLN A 349 10.37 -6.18 -15.85
CA GLN A 349 10.78 -4.79 -15.66
C GLN A 349 11.50 -4.64 -14.33
N TYR A 350 12.66 -3.99 -14.34
CA TYR A 350 13.42 -3.72 -13.13
C TYR A 350 12.67 -2.77 -12.18
N ALA A 351 11.83 -1.88 -12.72
CA ALA A 351 11.02 -0.96 -11.92
C ALA A 351 10.01 -1.70 -11.02
N ASP A 352 9.56 -2.88 -11.43
CA ASP A 352 8.64 -3.72 -10.63
C ASP A 352 9.36 -4.43 -9.47
N MET A 353 10.71 -4.46 -9.49
CA MET A 353 11.56 -5.05 -8.46
C MET A 353 11.77 -4.09 -7.28
N THR A 354 10.65 -3.70 -6.67
CA THR A 354 10.63 -2.62 -5.66
C THR A 354 11.17 -3.05 -4.29
N THR A 355 11.07 -4.34 -3.94
CA THR A 355 11.30 -4.82 -2.57
C THR A 355 11.94 -6.21 -2.55
N THR A 356 13.22 -6.27 -2.91
CA THR A 356 13.94 -7.56 -2.92
C THR A 356 14.48 -7.94 -1.55
N ARG A 357 14.29 -9.21 -1.17
CA ARG A 357 14.89 -9.87 0.00
C ARG A 357 16.20 -10.54 -0.40
N GLY A 358 17.23 -10.48 0.46
CA GLY A 358 18.44 -11.28 0.30
C GLY A 358 18.21 -12.72 0.74
N ASP A 359 18.69 -13.68 -0.04
CA ASP A 359 18.71 -15.10 0.30
C ASP A 359 20.07 -15.72 -0.04
N THR A 360 20.32 -16.96 0.37
CA THR A 360 21.57 -17.66 0.13
C THR A 360 21.37 -19.13 -0.18
N MET A 361 22.02 -19.63 -1.24
CA MET A 361 22.15 -21.06 -1.52
C MET A 361 23.61 -21.46 -1.38
N ASP A 362 23.92 -22.39 -0.47
CA ASP A 362 25.29 -22.81 -0.12
C ASP A 362 26.26 -21.63 0.02
N ARG A 363 25.82 -20.58 0.74
CA ARG A 363 26.57 -19.34 1.01
C ARG A 363 26.78 -18.42 -0.20
N ILE A 364 26.21 -18.72 -1.36
CA ILE A 364 26.13 -17.78 -2.48
C ILE A 364 24.89 -16.90 -2.29
N PRO A 365 25.05 -15.58 -2.08
CA PRO A 365 23.91 -14.70 -1.93
C PRO A 365 23.23 -14.44 -3.28
N TYR A 366 21.90 -14.39 -3.26
CA TYR A 366 21.06 -13.95 -4.36
C TYR A 366 19.93 -13.06 -3.83
N ARG A 367 19.20 -12.41 -4.74
CA ARG A 367 18.07 -11.55 -4.40
C ARG A 367 16.78 -12.17 -4.91
N VAL A 368 15.73 -12.08 -4.10
CA VAL A 368 14.38 -12.56 -4.42
C VAL A 368 13.40 -11.41 -4.31
N GLN A 369 12.57 -11.22 -5.33
CA GLN A 369 11.38 -10.37 -5.25
C GLN A 369 10.21 -11.26 -4.84
N ASP A 370 9.71 -11.05 -3.62
CA ASP A 370 8.49 -11.69 -3.13
C ASP A 370 7.26 -10.95 -3.65
N GLY A 371 6.22 -11.68 -4.06
CA GLY A 371 4.98 -11.07 -4.54
C GLY A 371 5.08 -10.49 -5.96
N TYR A 372 5.99 -11.01 -6.79
CA TYR A 372 6.05 -10.59 -8.19
C TYR A 372 4.80 -11.10 -8.94
N SER A 373 3.97 -10.17 -9.40
CA SER A 373 2.74 -10.46 -10.14
C SER A 373 2.92 -10.20 -11.63
N GLU A 374 2.54 -11.18 -12.43
CA GLU A 374 2.54 -11.13 -13.89
C GLU A 374 1.18 -11.65 -14.38
N GLY A 375 0.33 -10.73 -14.81
CA GLY A 375 -1.11 -11.01 -14.97
C GLY A 375 -1.71 -11.49 -13.65
N ASP A 376 -2.45 -12.59 -13.68
CA ASP A 376 -3.09 -13.18 -12.49
C ASP A 376 -2.16 -14.05 -11.63
N VAL A 377 -0.88 -14.18 -12.03
CA VAL A 377 0.07 -15.09 -11.39
C VAL A 377 1.04 -14.30 -10.51
N THR A 378 0.87 -14.45 -9.19
CA THR A 378 1.85 -13.96 -8.20
C THR A 378 2.80 -15.09 -7.77
N SER A 379 4.10 -14.82 -7.81
CA SER A 379 5.14 -15.77 -7.41
C SER A 379 6.33 -15.04 -6.75
N SER A 380 7.17 -15.78 -6.02
CA SER A 380 8.48 -15.28 -5.63
C SER A 380 9.47 -15.59 -6.75
N VAL A 381 10.24 -14.59 -7.17
CA VAL A 381 11.17 -14.71 -8.30
C VAL A 381 12.58 -14.28 -7.88
N ALA A 382 13.57 -15.08 -8.22
CA ALA A 382 14.98 -14.76 -8.02
C ALA A 382 15.49 -13.89 -9.17
N LEU A 383 16.21 -12.83 -8.82
CA LEU A 383 16.88 -11.94 -9.78
C LEU A 383 18.21 -12.56 -10.16
N ILE A 384 18.43 -12.75 -11.46
CA ILE A 384 19.63 -13.41 -11.99
C ILE A 384 20.33 -12.54 -13.04
N GLY A 385 21.66 -12.56 -13.05
CA GLY A 385 22.45 -11.69 -13.92
C GLY A 385 22.20 -10.18 -13.72
N ASP A 386 22.69 -9.39 -14.67
CA ASP A 386 22.59 -7.93 -14.62
C ASP A 386 21.36 -7.39 -15.40
N PRO A 387 20.75 -6.29 -14.94
CA PRO A 387 19.73 -5.58 -15.71
C PRO A 387 20.24 -5.14 -17.09
N ARG A 388 19.36 -5.14 -18.08
CA ARG A 388 19.64 -4.73 -19.46
C ARG A 388 18.66 -3.66 -19.90
N ASN A 389 19.13 -2.72 -20.70
CA ASN A 389 18.25 -1.69 -21.25
C ASN A 389 17.53 -2.24 -22.49
N MET A 390 16.21 -2.23 -22.44
CA MET A 390 15.35 -2.65 -23.53
C MET A 390 14.49 -1.47 -23.98
N ALA A 391 14.35 -1.30 -25.28
CA ALA A 391 13.44 -0.36 -25.88
C ALA A 391 12.11 -1.08 -26.21
N LEU A 392 11.01 -0.53 -25.71
CA LEU A 392 9.67 -0.89 -26.16
C LEU A 392 9.37 -0.09 -27.43
N ILE A 393 9.29 -0.80 -28.55
CA ILE A 393 9.08 -0.19 -29.86
C ILE A 393 7.72 -0.59 -30.43
N VAL A 394 7.10 0.35 -31.16
CA VAL A 394 5.90 0.12 -31.97
C VAL A 394 6.15 0.53 -33.42
N PRO A 395 5.56 -0.15 -34.41
CA PRO A 395 5.62 0.29 -35.81
C PRO A 395 5.13 1.74 -35.95
N ALA A 396 5.79 2.53 -36.81
CA ALA A 396 5.44 3.94 -36.99
C ALA A 396 4.02 4.15 -37.54
N ASP A 397 3.48 3.20 -38.31
CA ASP A 397 2.11 3.24 -38.82
C ASP A 397 1.05 2.93 -37.74
N ALA A 398 1.44 2.31 -36.63
CA ALA A 398 0.53 2.03 -35.52
C ALA A 398 0.06 3.30 -34.78
N VAL A 399 0.72 4.45 -35.02
CA VAL A 399 0.39 5.73 -34.39
C VAL A 399 -0.26 6.73 -35.34
N ASN A 400 -0.73 6.30 -36.51
CA ASN A 400 -1.33 7.20 -37.50
C ASN A 400 -2.53 8.00 -36.98
N ASP A 401 -3.25 7.45 -35.99
CA ASP A 401 -4.39 8.11 -35.34
C ASP A 401 -4.00 8.93 -34.10
N ALA A 402 -2.70 9.10 -33.83
CA ALA A 402 -2.21 9.88 -32.71
C ALA A 402 -2.42 11.39 -32.89
N PHE A 403 -2.49 12.12 -31.79
CA PHE A 403 -2.77 13.55 -31.76
C PHE A 403 -2.20 14.22 -30.52
N ASP A 404 -2.05 15.55 -30.58
CA ASP A 404 -1.56 16.35 -29.46
C ASP A 404 -2.64 16.70 -28.46
N VAL A 405 -2.31 16.57 -27.18
CA VAL A 405 -3.15 16.95 -26.06
C VAL A 405 -2.32 17.73 -25.05
N ALA A 406 -2.89 18.80 -24.51
CA ALA A 406 -2.31 19.52 -23.39
C ALA A 406 -2.32 18.61 -22.13
N PRO A 407 -1.24 18.50 -21.34
CA PRO A 407 -1.18 17.66 -20.15
C PRO A 407 -2.34 17.86 -19.16
N ALA A 408 -2.87 19.09 -19.07
CA ALA A 408 -4.00 19.43 -18.21
C ALA A 408 -5.33 18.74 -18.62
N ASN A 409 -5.43 18.27 -19.86
CA ASN A 409 -6.60 17.57 -20.39
C ASN A 409 -6.43 16.04 -20.34
N LEU A 410 -5.32 15.54 -19.78
CA LEU A 410 -5.07 14.12 -19.58
C LEU A 410 -5.38 13.73 -18.14
N GLU A 411 -6.43 12.93 -17.96
CA GLU A 411 -6.77 12.35 -16.67
C GLU A 411 -6.32 10.88 -16.65
N ARG A 412 -5.71 10.39 -15.56
CA ARG A 412 -5.40 8.96 -15.47
C ARG A 412 -6.68 8.14 -15.44
N ALA A 413 -6.76 7.11 -16.29
CA ALA A 413 -7.87 6.18 -16.26
C ALA A 413 -7.76 5.30 -15.01
N LEU A 414 -8.80 5.33 -14.19
CA LEU A 414 -8.90 4.56 -12.96
C LEU A 414 -10.20 3.75 -12.99
N HIS A 415 -10.13 2.51 -12.55
CA HIS A 415 -11.29 1.67 -12.25
C HIS A 415 -11.28 1.24 -10.77
N THR A 416 -12.44 0.80 -10.30
CA THR A 416 -12.57 0.30 -8.92
C THR A 416 -12.16 -1.17 -8.90
N GLU A 417 -11.08 -1.47 -8.18
CA GLU A 417 -10.57 -2.83 -8.01
C GLU A 417 -10.13 -3.06 -6.57
N PHE A 418 -10.57 -4.17 -6.00
CA PHE A 418 -10.22 -4.59 -4.64
C PHE A 418 -9.14 -5.66 -4.73
N THR A 419 -7.89 -5.28 -4.47
CA THR A 419 -6.77 -6.23 -4.45
C THR A 419 -6.74 -7.00 -3.13
N PHE A 420 -6.35 -8.28 -3.20
CA PHE A 420 -6.08 -9.13 -2.05
C PHE A 420 -4.62 -9.58 -1.99
N ASP A 421 -3.75 -8.99 -2.80
CA ASP A 421 -2.33 -9.37 -2.90
C ASP A 421 -1.63 -9.18 -1.57
N SER A 422 -1.89 -8.06 -0.88
CA SER A 422 -1.40 -7.78 0.46
C SER A 422 -1.71 -8.90 1.46
N TYR A 423 -2.88 -9.55 1.35
CA TYR A 423 -3.25 -10.69 2.21
C TYR A 423 -2.52 -11.96 1.82
N ARG A 424 -2.44 -12.24 0.51
CA ARG A 424 -1.72 -13.39 -0.03
C ARG A 424 -0.25 -13.31 0.40
N GLU A 425 0.40 -12.20 0.10
CA GLU A 425 1.80 -11.94 0.44
C GLU A 425 2.03 -11.97 1.95
N ALA A 426 1.16 -11.36 2.76
CA ALA A 426 1.29 -11.45 4.21
C ALA A 426 1.27 -12.89 4.74
N LEU A 427 0.57 -13.81 4.06
CA LEU A 427 0.46 -15.21 4.46
C LEU A 427 1.55 -16.11 3.86
N THR A 428 1.99 -15.82 2.64
CA THR A 428 2.91 -16.68 1.87
C THR A 428 4.35 -16.22 1.90
N THR A 429 4.63 -14.96 2.23
CA THR A 429 6.01 -14.46 2.33
C THR A 429 6.65 -14.90 3.65
N LYS A 430 7.89 -15.39 3.59
CA LYS A 430 8.66 -15.72 4.79
C LYS A 430 9.06 -14.43 5.51
N VAL A 431 8.64 -14.28 6.76
CA VAL A 431 8.98 -13.17 7.65
C VAL A 431 9.71 -13.70 8.89
N GLY A 432 10.91 -13.18 9.16
CA GLY A 432 11.77 -13.73 10.21
C GLY A 432 12.17 -15.20 9.98
N GLY A 433 12.20 -15.67 8.73
CA GLY A 433 12.53 -17.06 8.37
C GLY A 433 11.37 -18.06 8.51
N THR A 434 10.13 -17.62 8.75
CA THR A 434 8.94 -18.48 8.82
C THR A 434 7.72 -17.83 8.17
N TYR A 435 6.63 -18.56 7.98
CA TYR A 435 5.39 -18.03 7.41
C TYR A 435 4.47 -17.46 8.50
N PHE A 436 3.73 -16.40 8.20
CA PHE A 436 2.82 -15.74 9.15
C PHE A 436 1.78 -16.67 9.82
N PRO A 437 1.21 -17.70 9.13
CA PRO A 437 0.34 -18.70 9.77
C PRO A 437 0.97 -19.45 10.95
N THR A 438 2.30 -19.58 11.00
CA THR A 438 3.01 -20.18 12.14
C THR A 438 2.73 -19.42 13.43
N PHE A 439 2.70 -18.08 13.36
CA PHE A 439 2.44 -17.26 14.53
C PHE A 439 1.00 -17.37 15.03
N PHE A 440 0.03 -17.51 14.12
CA PHE A 440 -1.36 -17.83 14.46
C PHE A 440 -1.46 -19.17 15.18
N ARG A 441 -0.82 -20.21 14.64
CA ARG A 441 -0.79 -21.54 15.25
C ARG A 441 -0.27 -21.45 16.68
N ASN A 442 0.85 -20.77 16.90
CA ASN A 442 1.44 -20.61 18.23
C ASN A 442 0.51 -19.83 19.18
N SER A 443 -0.12 -18.75 18.72
CA SER A 443 -1.12 -18.01 19.50
C SER A 443 -2.31 -18.87 19.89
N PHE A 444 -2.87 -19.65 18.96
CA PHE A 444 -3.99 -20.55 19.27
C PHE A 444 -3.60 -21.65 20.24
N VAL A 445 -2.41 -22.25 20.08
CA VAL A 445 -1.88 -23.24 21.04
C VAL A 445 -1.80 -22.63 22.43
N LEU A 446 -1.23 -21.43 22.58
CA LEU A 446 -1.16 -20.73 23.86
C LEU A 446 -2.55 -20.43 24.44
N VAL A 447 -3.48 -19.94 23.62
CA VAL A 447 -4.87 -19.66 24.06
C VAL A 447 -5.53 -20.92 24.60
N ILE A 448 -5.43 -22.03 23.87
CA ILE A 448 -6.05 -23.30 24.25
C ILE A 448 -5.45 -23.81 25.58
N LEU A 449 -4.12 -23.83 25.67
CA LEU A 449 -3.42 -24.32 26.87
C LEU A 449 -3.71 -23.44 28.09
N ASN A 450 -3.66 -22.11 27.94
CA ASN A 450 -4.00 -21.18 29.02
C ASN A 450 -5.46 -21.29 29.43
N THR A 451 -6.38 -21.47 28.48
CA THR A 451 -7.81 -21.62 28.77
C THR A 451 -8.07 -22.89 29.57
N ILE A 452 -7.49 -24.03 29.16
CA ILE A 452 -7.60 -25.29 29.90
C ILE A 452 -7.04 -25.12 31.32
N GLY A 453 -5.83 -24.57 31.46
CA GLY A 453 -5.20 -24.38 32.75
C GLY A 453 -6.00 -23.47 33.68
N HIS A 454 -6.44 -22.30 33.20
CA HIS A 454 -7.25 -21.37 33.99
C HIS A 454 -8.62 -21.96 34.35
N VAL A 455 -9.35 -22.55 33.41
CA VAL A 455 -10.68 -23.12 33.70
C VAL A 455 -10.56 -24.19 34.78
N ILE A 456 -9.65 -25.15 34.64
CA ILE A 456 -9.48 -26.24 35.60
C ILE A 456 -9.04 -25.69 36.97
N SER A 457 -7.96 -24.92 37.01
CA SER A 457 -7.38 -24.43 38.26
C SER A 457 -8.32 -23.48 38.99
N CYS A 458 -8.94 -22.52 38.28
CA CYS A 458 -9.83 -21.54 38.89
C CYS A 458 -11.12 -22.18 39.40
N ILE A 459 -11.69 -23.18 38.69
CA ILE A 459 -12.87 -23.92 39.18
C ILE A 459 -12.56 -24.62 40.50
N VAL A 460 -11.45 -25.38 40.55
CA VAL A 460 -11.10 -26.16 41.75
C VAL A 460 -10.83 -25.23 42.93
N VAL A 461 -10.00 -24.19 42.74
CA VAL A 461 -9.62 -23.27 43.82
C VAL A 461 -10.79 -22.39 44.27
N ALA A 462 -11.59 -21.88 43.34
CA ALA A 462 -12.77 -21.07 43.67
C ALA A 462 -13.81 -21.89 44.44
N TYR A 463 -14.05 -23.15 44.06
CA TYR A 463 -14.97 -24.04 44.77
C TYR A 463 -14.50 -24.28 46.20
N ALA A 464 -13.20 -24.52 46.40
CA ALA A 464 -12.63 -24.70 47.73
C ALA A 464 -12.86 -23.47 48.63
N PHE A 465 -12.62 -22.25 48.12
CA PHE A 465 -12.84 -21.03 48.89
C PHE A 465 -14.33 -20.73 49.14
N ALA A 466 -15.20 -21.01 48.16
CA ALA A 466 -16.63 -20.73 48.25
C ALA A 466 -17.37 -21.73 49.16
N ARG A 467 -17.07 -23.04 49.05
CA ARG A 467 -17.90 -24.11 49.61
C ARG A 467 -17.25 -24.88 50.75
N LEU A 468 -15.96 -25.20 50.64
CA LEU A 468 -15.30 -26.00 51.65
C LEU A 468 -15.08 -25.21 52.95
N ARG A 469 -15.13 -25.92 54.07
CA ARG A 469 -14.82 -25.41 55.40
C ARG A 469 -13.40 -25.87 55.73
N ALA A 470 -12.48 -24.91 55.83
CA ALA A 470 -11.09 -25.16 56.22
C ALA A 470 -10.63 -24.04 57.16
N PRO A 471 -9.82 -24.36 58.19
CA PRO A 471 -9.24 -23.33 59.05
C PRO A 471 -8.35 -22.39 58.24
N GLY A 472 -8.41 -21.08 58.51
CA GLY A 472 -7.58 -20.08 57.84
C GLY A 472 -7.96 -19.71 56.39
N LYS A 473 -9.02 -20.29 55.81
CA LYS A 473 -9.36 -20.06 54.39
C LYS A 473 -9.56 -18.60 53.99
N ASN A 474 -10.10 -17.77 54.88
CA ASN A 474 -10.33 -16.35 54.59
C ASN A 474 -9.01 -15.58 54.55
N PHE A 475 -8.04 -15.95 55.39
CA PHE A 475 -6.69 -15.39 55.35
C PHE A 475 -5.96 -15.79 54.07
N LEU A 476 -5.99 -17.07 53.71
CA LEU A 476 -5.41 -17.54 52.44
C LEU A 476 -6.05 -16.86 51.22
N PHE A 477 -7.36 -16.61 51.28
CA PHE A 477 -8.05 -15.86 50.22
C PHE A 477 -7.58 -14.40 50.16
N LEU A 478 -7.37 -13.74 51.31
CA LEU A 478 -6.80 -12.40 51.35
C LEU A 478 -5.37 -12.35 50.78
N VAL A 479 -4.53 -13.35 51.10
CA VAL A 479 -3.19 -13.47 50.51
C VAL A 479 -3.28 -13.60 48.99
N LEU A 480 -4.19 -14.43 48.48
CA LEU A 480 -4.44 -14.59 47.04
C LEU A 480 -4.92 -13.29 46.39
N LEU A 481 -5.76 -12.49 47.05
CA LEU A 481 -6.13 -11.16 46.53
C LEU A 481 -4.94 -10.20 46.54
N GLY A 482 -4.07 -10.29 47.55
CA GLY A 482 -2.85 -9.49 47.65
C GLY A 482 -1.90 -9.67 46.46
N THR A 483 -1.88 -10.85 45.82
CA THR A 483 -1.02 -11.07 44.64
C THR A 483 -1.46 -10.25 43.42
N MET A 484 -2.70 -9.76 43.36
CA MET A 484 -3.15 -8.85 42.30
C MET A 484 -2.50 -7.47 42.37
N MET A 485 -1.98 -7.09 43.55
CA MET A 485 -1.33 -5.81 43.77
C MET A 485 0.15 -5.83 43.33
N LEU A 486 0.69 -7.01 43.00
CA LEU A 486 2.06 -7.13 42.51
C LEU A 486 2.14 -6.67 41.04
N PRO A 487 2.96 -5.65 40.73
CA PRO A 487 3.13 -5.21 39.35
C PRO A 487 3.92 -6.26 38.56
N PHE A 488 3.44 -6.58 37.36
CA PHE A 488 4.04 -7.58 36.47
C PHE A 488 5.57 -7.44 36.30
N PRO A 489 6.14 -6.23 36.08
CA PRO A 489 7.60 -6.07 35.93
C PRO A 489 8.44 -6.52 37.13
N VAL A 490 7.89 -6.48 38.36
CA VAL A 490 8.62 -6.91 39.57
C VAL A 490 8.77 -8.43 39.61
N THR A 491 7.79 -9.16 39.07
CA THR A 491 7.84 -10.63 39.00
C THR A 491 8.61 -11.16 37.80
N LEU A 492 8.90 -10.30 36.82
CA LEU A 492 9.45 -10.67 35.52
C LEU A 492 10.85 -11.27 35.62
N VAL A 493 11.80 -10.58 36.25
CA VAL A 493 13.19 -11.06 36.37
C VAL A 493 13.25 -12.38 37.16
N PRO A 494 12.64 -12.51 38.35
CA PRO A 494 12.65 -13.78 39.08
C PRO A 494 12.02 -14.94 38.29
N MET A 495 10.93 -14.69 37.56
CA MET A 495 10.29 -15.74 36.75
C MET A 495 11.14 -16.16 35.57
N TYR A 496 11.81 -15.21 34.91
CA TYR A 496 12.76 -15.52 33.84
C TYR A 496 13.89 -16.43 34.34
N GLU A 497 14.49 -16.10 35.49
CA GLU A 497 15.54 -16.92 36.10
C GLU A 497 15.06 -18.35 36.38
N ILE A 498 13.85 -18.52 36.95
CA ILE A 498 13.27 -19.85 37.21
C ILE A 498 13.15 -20.67 35.92
N PHE A 499 12.58 -20.09 34.86
CA PHE A 499 12.39 -20.83 33.60
C PHE A 499 13.70 -21.07 32.86
N ARG A 500 14.68 -20.17 32.98
CA ARG A 500 16.02 -20.37 32.45
C ARG A 500 16.71 -21.55 33.15
N ASP A 501 16.67 -21.59 34.49
CA ASP A 501 17.29 -22.65 35.28
C ASP A 501 16.61 -24.01 35.03
N LEU A 502 15.33 -24.02 34.66
CA LEU A 502 14.58 -25.20 34.22
C LEU A 502 14.81 -25.57 32.74
N ASN A 503 15.64 -24.83 31.99
CA ASN A 503 15.84 -24.97 30.54
C ASN A 503 14.54 -24.91 29.73
N MET A 504 13.59 -24.07 30.15
CA MET A 504 12.30 -23.87 29.49
C MET A 504 12.24 -22.56 28.66
N VAL A 505 13.32 -21.77 28.66
CA VAL A 505 13.44 -20.58 27.79
C VAL A 505 13.55 -21.02 26.33
N ASN A 506 13.06 -20.18 25.43
CA ASN A 506 12.86 -20.46 24.02
C ASN A 506 11.92 -21.66 23.74
N THR A 507 10.93 -21.84 24.62
CA THR A 507 9.83 -22.79 24.44
C THR A 507 8.51 -22.13 24.84
N LEU A 508 7.37 -22.74 24.49
CA LEU A 508 6.06 -22.22 24.92
C LEU A 508 5.75 -22.45 26.42
N TRP A 509 6.51 -23.29 27.13
CA TRP A 509 6.23 -23.67 28.52
C TRP A 509 6.02 -22.48 29.48
N PRO A 510 6.89 -21.46 29.52
CA PRO A 510 6.74 -20.33 30.44
C PRO A 510 5.44 -19.55 30.23
N LEU A 511 4.88 -19.61 29.01
CA LEU A 511 3.73 -18.83 28.57
C LEU A 511 2.38 -19.47 28.91
N PHE A 512 2.35 -20.78 29.23
CA PHE A 512 1.08 -21.44 29.58
C PHE A 512 1.08 -22.17 30.91
N ILE A 513 2.21 -22.68 31.40
CA ILE A 513 2.21 -23.62 32.54
C ILE A 513 1.67 -22.98 33.83
N ARG A 514 1.89 -21.67 33.99
CA ARG A 514 1.40 -20.90 35.14
C ARG A 514 -0.13 -20.87 35.25
N SER A 515 -0.85 -20.99 34.12
CA SER A 515 -2.32 -21.00 34.12
C SER A 515 -2.90 -22.18 34.93
N PHE A 516 -2.15 -23.27 35.09
CA PHE A 516 -2.54 -24.44 35.89
C PHE A 516 -2.40 -24.22 37.41
N PHE A 517 -1.74 -23.14 37.84
CA PHE A 517 -1.57 -22.78 39.26
C PHE A 517 -2.56 -21.71 39.73
N GLY A 518 -3.48 -21.30 38.85
CA GLY A 518 -4.55 -20.37 39.18
C GLY A 518 -4.19 -18.91 38.94
N ASN A 519 -5.17 -18.17 38.46
CA ASN A 519 -5.10 -16.72 38.35
C ASN A 519 -5.99 -16.09 39.42
N ALA A 520 -5.43 -15.20 40.24
CA ALA A 520 -6.15 -14.63 41.38
C ALA A 520 -7.47 -13.97 40.98
N PHE A 521 -7.51 -13.25 39.85
CA PHE A 521 -8.68 -12.49 39.42
C PHE A 521 -9.80 -13.44 38.98
N LEU A 522 -9.44 -14.43 38.17
CA LEU A 522 -10.37 -15.45 37.70
C LEU A 522 -10.88 -16.31 38.87
N ILE A 523 -10.03 -16.62 39.87
CA ILE A 523 -10.44 -17.30 41.11
C ILE A 523 -11.43 -16.45 41.90
N PHE A 524 -11.15 -15.16 42.09
CA PHE A 524 -12.04 -14.26 42.80
C PHE A 524 -13.42 -14.21 42.13
N MET A 525 -13.46 -13.99 40.81
CA MET A 525 -14.68 -13.93 40.03
C MET A 525 -15.48 -15.24 40.10
N MET A 526 -14.84 -16.38 39.85
CA MET A 526 -15.48 -17.70 39.93
C MET A 526 -16.00 -17.99 41.33
N ARG A 527 -15.28 -17.58 42.38
CA ARG A 527 -15.73 -17.74 43.77
C ARG A 527 -16.97 -16.91 44.06
N GLN A 528 -17.05 -15.67 43.56
CA GLN A 528 -18.25 -14.85 43.73
C GLN A 528 -19.47 -15.52 43.09
N PHE A 529 -19.31 -16.04 41.87
CA PHE A 529 -20.37 -16.77 41.20
C PHE A 529 -20.76 -18.05 41.93
N PHE A 530 -19.79 -18.88 42.35
CA PHE A 530 -20.09 -20.08 43.11
C PHE A 530 -20.78 -19.81 44.45
N SER A 531 -20.54 -18.64 45.05
CA SER A 531 -21.17 -18.27 46.32
C SER A 531 -22.65 -17.92 46.17
N SER A 532 -23.11 -17.51 44.98
CA SER A 532 -24.53 -17.19 44.72
C SER A 532 -25.39 -18.43 44.43
N ILE A 533 -24.78 -19.56 44.08
CA ILE A 533 -25.52 -20.82 43.85
C ILE A 533 -26.14 -21.29 45.19
N PRO A 534 -27.40 -21.73 45.22
CA PRO A 534 -28.03 -22.25 46.44
C PRO A 534 -27.31 -23.50 46.98
N LYS A 535 -27.21 -23.64 48.31
CA LYS A 535 -26.50 -24.78 48.96
C LYS A 535 -27.28 -26.08 48.85
N GLU A 536 -28.59 -25.98 48.73
CA GLU A 536 -29.54 -27.08 48.67
C GLU A 536 -29.25 -28.00 47.47
N LEU A 537 -28.75 -27.44 46.36
CA LEU A 537 -28.35 -28.21 45.17
C LEU A 537 -27.13 -29.12 45.46
N GLU A 538 -26.19 -28.64 46.28
CA GLU A 538 -25.05 -29.43 46.71
C GLU A 538 -25.47 -30.52 47.72
N GLU A 539 -26.33 -30.17 48.68
CA GLU A 539 -26.83 -31.10 49.69
C GLU A 539 -27.64 -32.23 49.06
N ALA A 540 -28.51 -31.92 48.07
CA ALA A 540 -29.26 -32.91 47.31
C ALA A 540 -28.32 -33.87 46.56
N ALA A 541 -27.32 -33.34 45.83
CA ALA A 541 -26.35 -34.19 45.12
C ALA A 541 -25.53 -35.07 46.08
N ARG A 542 -25.24 -34.58 47.30
CA ARG A 542 -24.56 -35.36 48.33
C ARG A 542 -25.44 -36.46 48.91
N ILE A 543 -26.74 -36.22 49.06
CA ILE A 543 -27.74 -37.24 49.44
C ILE A 543 -27.81 -38.33 48.35
N ASP A 544 -27.70 -37.95 47.07
CA ASP A 544 -27.59 -38.89 45.93
C ASP A 544 -26.24 -39.62 45.83
N GLY A 545 -25.35 -39.45 46.81
CA GLY A 545 -24.05 -40.14 46.88
C GLY A 545 -22.96 -39.56 45.98
N ALA A 546 -23.13 -38.33 45.45
CA ALA A 546 -22.10 -37.71 44.64
C ALA A 546 -20.88 -37.29 45.49
N SER A 547 -19.67 -37.64 45.02
CA SER A 547 -18.41 -37.14 45.60
C SER A 547 -18.21 -35.66 45.27
N THR A 548 -17.35 -34.96 46.02
CA THR A 548 -17.10 -33.52 45.81
C THR A 548 -16.68 -33.19 44.37
N LEU A 549 -15.79 -33.98 43.76
CA LEU A 549 -15.39 -33.79 42.36
C LEU A 549 -16.57 -33.97 41.39
N ARG A 550 -17.44 -34.94 41.68
CA ARG A 550 -18.66 -35.18 40.90
C ARG A 550 -19.67 -34.04 41.05
N ILE A 551 -19.79 -33.45 42.24
CA ILE A 551 -20.60 -32.26 42.49
C ILE A 551 -20.05 -31.07 41.69
N ILE A 552 -18.74 -30.85 41.70
CA ILE A 552 -18.11 -29.79 40.91
C ILE A 552 -18.46 -29.95 39.43
N TRP A 553 -18.20 -31.14 38.87
CA TRP A 553 -18.36 -31.39 37.43
C TRP A 553 -19.82 -31.44 36.97
N ASN A 554 -20.72 -32.05 37.75
CA ASN A 554 -22.10 -32.27 37.32
C ASN A 554 -23.07 -31.18 37.78
N VAL A 555 -22.74 -30.39 38.82
CA VAL A 555 -23.62 -29.35 39.36
C VAL A 555 -23.04 -27.96 39.12
N PHE A 556 -21.82 -27.69 39.60
CA PHE A 556 -21.27 -26.34 39.54
C PHE A 556 -20.84 -25.92 38.13
N VAL A 557 -20.14 -26.79 37.39
CA VAL A 557 -19.69 -26.47 36.02
C VAL A 557 -20.86 -26.13 35.09
N PRO A 558 -21.96 -26.91 35.01
CA PRO A 558 -23.08 -26.59 34.13
C PRO A 558 -23.82 -25.31 34.51
N LEU A 559 -23.98 -25.04 35.82
CA LEU A 559 -24.63 -23.83 36.32
C LEU A 559 -23.76 -22.58 36.14
N SER A 560 -22.44 -22.77 36.03
CA SER A 560 -21.47 -21.68 35.94
C SER A 560 -20.97 -21.42 34.53
N LYS A 561 -21.67 -21.92 33.50
CA LYS A 561 -21.37 -21.63 32.09
C LYS A 561 -21.16 -20.13 31.81
N PRO A 562 -21.98 -19.19 32.34
CA PRO A 562 -21.73 -17.76 32.13
C PRO A 562 -20.40 -17.29 32.72
N ALA A 563 -20.07 -17.72 33.94
CA ALA A 563 -18.80 -17.34 34.59
C ALA A 563 -17.58 -18.00 33.91
N ILE A 564 -17.71 -19.26 33.49
CA ILE A 564 -16.68 -19.97 32.72
C ILE A 564 -16.47 -19.30 31.35
N ALA A 565 -17.53 -18.85 30.68
CA ALA A 565 -17.42 -18.07 29.45
C ALA A 565 -16.59 -16.79 29.70
N THR A 566 -16.83 -16.09 30.80
CA THR A 566 -16.02 -14.92 31.18
C THR A 566 -14.55 -15.28 31.40
N VAL A 567 -14.24 -16.43 32.04
CA VAL A 567 -12.86 -16.93 32.18
C VAL A 567 -12.21 -17.16 30.81
N ILE A 568 -12.91 -17.81 29.88
CA ILE A 568 -12.44 -18.10 28.53
C ILE A 568 -12.17 -16.79 27.78
N ILE A 569 -13.10 -15.83 27.82
CA ILE A 569 -12.99 -14.55 27.13
C ILE A 569 -11.78 -13.77 27.62
N PHE A 570 -11.60 -13.60 28.93
CA PHE A 570 -10.44 -12.88 29.47
C PHE A 570 -9.13 -13.61 29.16
N THR A 571 -9.11 -14.93 29.27
CA THR A 571 -7.92 -15.72 28.96
C THR A 571 -7.52 -15.59 27.50
N PHE A 572 -8.50 -15.67 26.59
CA PHE A 572 -8.27 -15.46 25.17
C PHE A 572 -7.72 -14.05 24.92
N TRP A 573 -8.42 -13.02 25.41
CA TRP A 573 -8.04 -11.63 25.18
C TRP A 573 -6.62 -11.33 25.68
N TRP A 574 -6.28 -11.75 26.89
CA TRP A 574 -4.93 -11.56 27.44
C TRP A 574 -3.87 -12.33 26.67
N THR A 575 -4.12 -13.60 26.36
CA THR A 575 -3.13 -14.44 25.67
C THR A 575 -2.89 -13.94 24.24
N TRP A 576 -3.96 -13.55 23.54
CA TRP A 576 -3.90 -13.07 22.16
C TRP A 576 -3.15 -11.74 22.02
N ASN A 577 -3.31 -10.85 23.00
CA ASN A 577 -2.67 -9.53 23.01
C ASN A 577 -1.32 -9.51 23.78
N SER A 578 -0.84 -10.67 24.26
CA SER A 578 0.40 -10.71 25.04
C SER A 578 1.61 -10.48 24.12
N PHE A 579 2.32 -9.38 24.33
CA PHE A 579 3.51 -9.00 23.56
C PHE A 579 4.79 -9.16 24.39
N LEU A 580 4.86 -8.43 25.51
CA LEU A 580 6.07 -8.33 26.33
C LEU A 580 6.52 -9.68 26.90
N GLU A 581 5.60 -10.50 27.37
CA GLU A 581 5.93 -11.77 28.01
C GLU A 581 6.53 -12.80 27.03
N PRO A 582 5.92 -13.07 25.85
CA PRO A 582 6.56 -13.85 24.79
C PRO A 582 7.91 -13.31 24.36
N LEU A 583 8.07 -11.98 24.24
CA LEU A 583 9.33 -11.37 23.80
C LEU A 583 10.51 -11.69 24.74
N ILE A 584 10.24 -11.88 26.02
CA ILE A 584 11.27 -12.18 27.03
C ILE A 584 11.67 -13.65 27.00
N TYR A 585 10.70 -14.55 26.78
CA TYR A 585 10.93 -15.99 26.86
C TYR A 585 11.33 -16.62 25.53
N LEU A 586 11.00 -16.02 24.40
CA LEU A 586 11.21 -16.60 23.08
C LEU A 586 12.30 -15.85 22.32
N SER A 587 13.16 -16.59 21.63
CA SER A 587 14.20 -16.03 20.76
C SER A 587 14.11 -16.54 19.31
N SER A 588 13.49 -17.70 19.08
CA SER A 588 13.32 -18.26 17.73
C SER A 588 12.00 -17.82 17.09
N PRO A 589 12.02 -17.21 15.88
CA PRO A 589 10.82 -16.70 15.22
C PRO A 589 9.70 -17.73 15.02
N ASP A 590 10.03 -18.98 14.70
CA ASP A 590 9.06 -20.07 14.52
C ASP A 590 8.24 -20.42 15.78
N MET A 591 8.64 -19.92 16.95
CA MET A 591 7.94 -20.06 18.23
C MET A 591 7.08 -18.85 18.60
N PHE A 592 7.22 -17.73 17.89
CA PHE A 592 6.57 -16.48 18.23
C PHE A 592 5.04 -16.55 18.07
N PRO A 593 4.26 -15.91 18.96
CA PRO A 593 2.83 -15.68 18.73
C PRO A 593 2.60 -14.53 17.74
N VAL A 594 1.36 -14.41 17.25
CA VAL A 594 0.94 -13.40 16.25
C VAL A 594 1.27 -11.96 16.66
N SER A 595 1.21 -11.65 17.96
CA SER A 595 1.54 -10.34 18.52
C SER A 595 3.01 -9.93 18.26
N LEU A 596 3.94 -10.89 18.34
CA LEU A 596 5.33 -10.68 17.95
C LEU A 596 5.49 -10.76 16.42
N GLY A 597 4.80 -11.70 15.78
CA GLY A 597 4.87 -11.93 14.34
C GLY A 597 4.58 -10.69 13.50
N LEU A 598 3.62 -9.86 13.92
CA LEU A 598 3.28 -8.60 13.25
C LEU A 598 4.47 -7.62 13.15
N ASN A 599 5.42 -7.68 14.08
CA ASN A 599 6.58 -6.79 14.06
C ASN A 599 7.58 -7.13 12.95
N PHE A 600 7.53 -8.33 12.35
CA PHE A 600 8.41 -8.65 11.23
C PHE A 600 8.05 -7.90 9.94
N PHE A 601 6.83 -7.36 9.82
CA PHE A 601 6.47 -6.47 8.70
C PHE A 601 6.97 -5.03 8.93
N GLN A 602 7.43 -4.71 10.14
CA GLN A 602 8.08 -3.46 10.49
C GLN A 602 9.59 -3.72 10.52
N ASP A 603 10.25 -3.64 9.36
CA ASP A 603 11.70 -3.87 9.29
C ASP A 603 12.46 -2.97 10.29
N GLN A 604 13.38 -3.56 11.05
CA GLN A 604 14.17 -2.87 12.07
C GLN A 604 15.23 -1.92 11.48
N TYR A 605 15.51 -2.04 10.17
CA TYR A 605 16.58 -1.30 9.48
C TYR A 605 16.10 -0.35 8.37
N GLY A 606 14.79 -0.14 8.24
CA GLY A 606 14.22 0.99 7.49
C GLY A 606 14.40 0.96 5.97
N THR A 607 14.71 -0.19 5.36
CA THR A 607 14.95 -0.25 3.91
C THR A 607 13.70 -0.63 3.10
N SER A 608 12.72 -1.30 3.71
CA SER A 608 11.42 -1.61 3.09
C SER A 608 10.34 -1.80 4.16
N ILE A 609 9.42 -0.84 4.30
CA ILE A 609 8.24 -1.00 5.17
C ILE A 609 7.09 -1.54 4.32
N TYR A 610 6.73 -2.81 4.54
CA TYR A 610 5.58 -3.46 3.89
C TYR A 610 4.28 -3.03 4.56
N PHE A 611 3.89 -1.76 4.41
CA PHE A 611 2.72 -1.20 5.08
C PHE A 611 1.41 -1.89 4.67
N ASP A 612 1.28 -2.21 3.39
CA ASP A 612 0.21 -3.01 2.80
C ASP A 612 0.07 -4.39 3.48
N ARG A 613 1.18 -5.15 3.57
CA ARG A 613 1.21 -6.46 4.23
C ARG A 613 0.98 -6.36 5.73
N LEU A 614 1.54 -5.35 6.40
CA LEU A 614 1.33 -5.07 7.82
C LEU A 614 -0.15 -4.80 8.12
N ILE A 615 -0.80 -3.96 7.31
CA ILE A 615 -2.22 -3.63 7.45
C ILE A 615 -3.06 -4.90 7.23
N ALA A 616 -2.79 -5.67 6.17
CA ALA A 616 -3.49 -6.93 5.90
C ALA A 616 -3.31 -7.95 7.04
N ALA A 617 -2.08 -8.17 7.49
CA ALA A 617 -1.74 -9.04 8.62
C ALA A 617 -2.41 -8.57 9.92
N SER A 618 -2.50 -7.26 10.15
CA SER A 618 -3.18 -6.67 11.30
C SER A 618 -4.70 -6.95 11.25
N VAL A 619 -5.34 -6.78 10.08
CA VAL A 619 -6.76 -7.14 9.89
C VAL A 619 -6.97 -8.62 10.19
N LEU A 620 -6.13 -9.51 9.65
CA LEU A 620 -6.21 -10.95 9.93
C LEU A 620 -6.06 -11.26 11.43
N SER A 621 -5.14 -10.60 12.12
CA SER A 621 -4.89 -10.80 13.56
C SER A 621 -6.08 -10.38 14.43
N MET A 622 -6.94 -9.47 13.94
CA MET A 622 -8.15 -9.03 14.62
C MET A 622 -9.32 -10.00 14.46
N LEU A 623 -9.35 -10.81 13.38
CA LEU A 623 -10.48 -11.69 13.08
C LEU A 623 -10.83 -12.63 14.25
N PRO A 624 -9.89 -13.33 14.92
CA PRO A 624 -10.23 -14.23 16.02
C PRO A 624 -10.86 -13.52 17.22
N MET A 625 -10.45 -12.28 17.50
CA MET A 625 -11.05 -11.44 18.54
C MET A 625 -12.47 -11.00 18.18
N LEU A 626 -12.70 -10.62 16.92
CA LEU A 626 -14.04 -10.26 16.43
C LEU A 626 -14.99 -11.46 16.47
N ILE A 627 -14.53 -12.63 16.02
CA ILE A 627 -15.28 -13.88 16.08
C ILE A 627 -15.64 -14.19 17.54
N LEU A 628 -14.67 -14.13 18.45
CA LEU A 628 -14.91 -14.32 19.88
C LEU A 628 -15.99 -13.36 20.40
N PHE A 629 -15.91 -12.07 20.06
CA PHE A 629 -16.91 -11.07 20.47
C PHE A 629 -18.33 -11.44 20.02
N PHE A 630 -18.53 -11.81 18.75
CA PHE A 630 -19.85 -12.18 18.23
C PHE A 630 -20.44 -13.42 18.91
N PHE A 631 -19.61 -14.38 19.31
CA PHE A 631 -20.05 -15.55 20.09
C PHE A 631 -20.25 -15.22 21.58
N ALA A 632 -19.43 -14.32 22.13
CA ALA A 632 -19.41 -13.96 23.55
C ALA A 632 -20.48 -12.94 23.97
N GLN A 633 -20.96 -12.10 23.05
CA GLN A 633 -21.85 -10.96 23.36
C GLN A 633 -23.09 -11.35 24.19
N ARG A 634 -23.68 -12.52 23.93
CA ARG A 634 -24.84 -13.03 24.68
C ARG A 634 -24.49 -13.31 26.15
N TYR A 635 -23.35 -13.96 26.38
CA TYR A 635 -22.88 -14.29 27.74
C TYR A 635 -22.48 -13.04 28.52
N PHE A 636 -21.97 -12.01 27.85
CA PHE A 636 -21.61 -10.74 28.47
C PHE A 636 -22.86 -9.98 28.98
N ILE A 637 -23.93 -9.96 28.18
CA ILE A 637 -25.22 -9.35 28.56
C ILE A 637 -25.84 -10.11 29.74
N ASP A 638 -25.85 -11.44 29.70
CA ASP A 638 -26.42 -12.27 30.77
C ASP A 638 -25.61 -12.18 32.08
N GLY A 639 -24.28 -12.02 32.00
CA GLY A 639 -23.39 -11.91 33.15
C GLY A 639 -23.47 -10.58 33.92
N ILE A 640 -23.66 -9.46 33.21
CA ILE A 640 -23.78 -8.12 33.84
C ILE A 640 -25.09 -7.99 34.64
N GLN A 641 -26.17 -8.60 34.17
CA GLN A 641 -27.48 -8.51 34.82
C GLN A 641 -27.50 -9.10 36.24
N MET A 642 -26.64 -10.08 36.55
CA MET A 642 -26.51 -10.62 37.91
C MET A 642 -25.85 -9.65 38.91
N THR A 643 -25.08 -8.66 38.45
CA THR A 643 -24.45 -7.66 39.33
C THR A 643 -25.35 -6.48 39.67
N GLY A 644 -26.46 -6.30 38.93
CA GLY A 644 -27.37 -5.15 39.06
C GLY A 644 -28.65 -5.39 39.85
N MET A 645 -28.97 -6.63 40.24
CA MET A 645 -30.13 -6.91 41.10
C MET A 645 -29.73 -6.92 42.58
N LYS A 646 -29.95 -5.79 43.24
CA LYS A 646 -30.11 -5.69 44.69
C LYS A 646 -31.56 -5.39 45.01
#